data_AF-A0A7Y3MA97-F1
#
_entry.id   AF-A0A7Y3MA97-F1
#
_cell.length_a   1.000
_cell.length_b   1.000
_cell.length_c   1.000
_cell.angle_alpha   90.00
_cell.angle_beta   90.00
_cell.angle_gamma   90.00
#
_symmetry.space_group_name_H-M   'P 1'
#
loop_
_entity.id
_entity.type
_entity.pdbx_description
1 polymer ?
#
loop_
_entity_poly.entity_id
_entity_poly.type
_entity_poly.pdbx_seq_one_letter_code
_entity_poly.pdbx_strand_id
1 'polypeptide(L)'
;IGFDVKAFLRAIYLNVKHQKVVSGGSTITMQLMRMENPHARRTIFRKAFEIFGALKYETKYSKEYILKQYCTHAPFGGNIVGLETASWRYLGKSPEHLSWAESCMLAVLPNAPSLIHPGKNRNRLLAKRNKLLLQLHEQNVIDKMTYELSLLEPIVPRPEPLPNLAPHFLEHVKRNSSYMRYYSAVEFDKQTMLSHVVERHNRINRDKGIFNAGAVIVDNKSRSVVAYIGNTNGRLHENYNDMVLRPRSSGSILKPILYSLAINEGQIMPEGLAYDVPISINGFSPKNYTRDYYGAIPYNEVLSKSLNVPSVKLLQNYGVNKFLNDLRMLGFTTLNKEAEHYGLPLILGGAEVSLIDLVQVYSGMAKTLSTFNIKSSKYLENAFEEISWNKAISDDENVLSYDPKFMNAGSIWSTFQAMTHVERPNQEGQWEKFKSAMPIHWKTGTSYGNRDAWAIGVTPQFTVGVWVGNSDGQPHPDIIGVSAAGPLLFDIYNFLNVREVFEEPFDDMVEKQICNLSGMIAQENCDKISYKNVPLSCIINQVCHFHKHKIIDKHTGHLVYRNCGDPSSIRDTSFFVLPPVAAHYYKRHHPEYSVLPPIDRMCAKYSKQDGNIEFQYPVNETTIYIPRNLSGEKEKCVFKANHKDENAQIFWHLNNDYLGTTKEIHHFAVDLNSGDYTLTLQDEFGTSLSKKIKVISP
;
A
#
# COMPACT_ATOMS: atom_id res chain seq x y z
N ILE A 1 12.77 55.76 -21.44
CA ILE A 1 11.65 56.54 -22.01
C ILE A 1 10.78 55.57 -22.81
N GLY A 2 9.52 55.39 -22.43
CA GLY A 2 8.64 54.34 -22.96
C GLY A 2 8.07 54.61 -24.34
N PHE A 3 8.42 55.77 -24.87
CA PHE A 3 8.06 56.26 -26.18
C PHE A 3 9.30 56.90 -26.80
N ASP A 4 9.81 56.29 -27.86
CA ASP A 4 10.88 56.89 -28.66
C ASP A 4 10.25 57.87 -29.65
N VAL A 5 10.26 59.15 -29.27
CA VAL A 5 9.70 60.26 -30.06
C VAL A 5 10.34 60.31 -31.45
N LYS A 6 11.64 60.04 -31.56
CA LYS A 6 12.37 60.07 -32.85
C LYS A 6 11.95 58.89 -33.73
N ALA A 7 11.86 57.68 -33.16
CA ALA A 7 11.40 56.50 -33.90
C ALA A 7 9.93 56.62 -34.33
N PHE A 8 9.07 57.23 -33.51
CA PHE A 8 7.67 57.46 -33.82
C PHE A 8 7.48 58.51 -34.92
N LEU A 9 8.13 59.67 -34.82
CA LEU A 9 8.07 60.72 -35.85
C LEU A 9 8.66 60.24 -37.18
N ARG A 10 9.78 59.49 -37.14
CA ARG A 10 10.36 58.83 -38.33
C ARG A 10 9.37 57.86 -38.97
N ALA A 11 8.69 57.04 -38.15
CA ALA A 11 7.70 56.09 -38.65
C ALA A 11 6.49 56.79 -39.29
N ILE A 12 5.98 57.88 -38.70
CA ILE A 12 4.91 58.69 -39.29
C ILE A 12 5.37 59.27 -40.64
N TYR A 13 6.54 59.92 -40.68
CA TYR A 13 7.07 60.51 -41.91
C TYR A 13 7.20 59.49 -43.04
N LEU A 14 7.78 58.31 -42.75
CA LEU A 14 7.95 57.25 -43.73
C LEU A 14 6.62 56.64 -44.19
N ASN A 15 5.65 56.49 -43.29
CA ASN A 15 4.35 55.90 -43.63
C ASN A 15 3.49 56.85 -44.48
N VAL A 16 3.55 58.15 -44.21
CA VAL A 16 2.90 59.19 -45.03
C VAL A 16 3.57 59.28 -46.40
N LYS A 17 4.91 59.30 -46.45
CA LYS A 17 5.68 59.39 -47.70
C LYS A 17 5.44 58.21 -48.64
N HIS A 18 5.26 57.01 -48.11
CA HIS A 18 5.09 55.80 -48.91
C HIS A 18 3.64 55.32 -49.04
N GLN A 19 2.67 56.05 -48.47
CA GLN A 19 1.23 55.71 -48.43
C GLN A 19 0.93 54.26 -47.98
N LYS A 20 1.86 53.64 -47.25
CA LYS A 20 1.77 52.28 -46.70
C LYS A 20 2.58 52.22 -45.43
N VAL A 21 2.28 51.26 -44.56
CA VAL A 21 3.05 51.08 -43.31
C VAL A 21 4.42 50.49 -43.65
N VAL A 22 5.46 51.33 -43.64
CA VAL A 22 6.87 50.97 -43.93
C VAL A 22 7.68 50.79 -42.65
N SER A 23 7.39 51.56 -41.59
CA SER A 23 8.11 51.49 -40.31
C SER A 23 7.12 51.44 -39.13
N GLY A 24 7.36 50.51 -38.19
CA GLY A 24 6.61 50.44 -36.93
C GLY A 24 7.23 51.35 -35.88
N GLY A 25 6.43 52.21 -35.25
CA GLY A 25 6.86 53.11 -34.16
C GLY A 25 6.52 52.61 -32.75
N SER A 26 6.14 51.34 -32.58
CA SER A 26 5.74 50.77 -31.28
C SER A 26 6.94 50.22 -30.50
N THR A 27 7.16 50.73 -29.30
CA THR A 27 8.13 50.18 -28.33
C THR A 27 7.62 48.86 -27.72
N ILE A 28 8.52 48.07 -27.12
CA ILE A 28 8.16 46.83 -26.39
C ILE A 28 7.08 47.11 -25.32
N THR A 29 7.23 48.20 -24.57
CA THR A 29 6.27 48.62 -23.54
C THR A 29 4.89 48.96 -24.13
N MET A 30 4.84 49.65 -25.27
CA MET A 30 3.57 49.89 -25.97
C MET A 30 2.93 48.59 -26.47
N GLN A 31 3.74 47.63 -26.91
CA GLN A 31 3.24 46.32 -27.32
C GLN A 31 2.70 45.52 -26.13
N LEU A 32 3.32 45.60 -24.95
CA LEU A 32 2.81 44.99 -23.73
C LEU A 32 1.43 45.55 -23.34
N MET A 33 1.27 46.88 -23.33
CA MET A 33 -0.03 47.53 -23.05
C MET A 33 -1.10 47.19 -24.09
N ARG A 34 -0.69 46.95 -25.34
CA ARG A 34 -1.60 46.47 -26.38
C ARG A 34 -2.11 45.07 -26.06
N MET A 35 -1.27 44.18 -25.52
CA MET A 35 -1.60 42.79 -25.22
C MET A 35 -2.59 42.62 -24.05
N GLU A 36 -2.70 43.59 -23.13
CA GLU A 36 -3.69 43.56 -22.05
C GLU A 36 -5.15 43.58 -22.54
N ASN A 37 -5.39 44.05 -23.77
CA ASN A 37 -6.74 44.10 -24.33
C ASN A 37 -6.72 43.75 -25.83
N PRO A 38 -6.56 42.45 -26.16
CA PRO A 38 -6.24 41.98 -27.51
C PRO A 38 -7.41 42.16 -28.50
N HIS A 39 -8.64 42.28 -28.01
CA HIS A 39 -9.86 42.43 -28.84
C HIS A 39 -10.22 43.90 -29.14
N ALA A 40 -9.47 44.87 -28.61
CA ALA A 40 -9.76 46.28 -28.83
C ALA A 40 -9.56 46.69 -30.31
N ARG A 41 -10.52 47.45 -30.86
CA ARG A 41 -10.41 47.99 -32.23
C ARG A 41 -9.19 48.92 -32.35
N ARG A 42 -8.47 48.82 -33.46
CA ARG A 42 -7.31 49.67 -33.76
C ARG A 42 -7.77 51.08 -34.12
N THR A 43 -7.83 51.96 -33.12
CA THR A 43 -8.18 53.38 -33.27
C THR A 43 -7.03 54.26 -32.79
N ILE A 44 -7.04 55.53 -33.21
CA ILE A 44 -6.08 56.55 -32.74
C ILE A 44 -6.18 56.70 -31.21
N PHE A 45 -7.40 56.65 -30.67
CA PHE A 45 -7.65 56.66 -29.22
C PHE A 45 -6.98 55.48 -28.49
N ARG A 46 -7.09 54.25 -29.03
CA ARG A 46 -6.38 53.09 -28.46
C ARG A 46 -4.86 53.28 -28.51
N LYS A 47 -4.36 53.91 -29.58
CA LYS A 47 -2.93 54.22 -29.70
C LYS A 47 -2.44 55.21 -28.65
N ALA A 48 -3.25 56.23 -28.33
CA ALA A 48 -2.98 57.13 -27.23
C ALA A 48 -2.95 56.39 -25.88
N PHE A 49 -3.89 55.48 -25.64
CA PHE A 49 -3.91 54.64 -24.44
C PHE A 49 -2.66 53.75 -24.31
N GLU A 50 -2.20 53.14 -25.41
CA GLU A 50 -0.93 52.38 -25.43
C GLU A 50 0.27 53.26 -25.02
N ILE A 51 0.31 54.52 -25.47
CA ILE A 51 1.41 55.45 -25.17
C ILE A 51 1.37 55.88 -23.70
N PHE A 52 0.23 56.34 -23.20
CA PHE A 52 0.08 56.78 -21.81
C PHE A 52 0.26 55.61 -20.83
N GLY A 53 -0.28 54.43 -21.17
CA GLY A 53 -0.05 53.20 -20.43
C GLY A 53 1.43 52.85 -20.38
N ALA A 54 2.13 52.91 -21.52
CA ALA A 54 3.56 52.61 -21.58
C ALA A 54 4.38 53.59 -20.72
N LEU A 55 4.11 54.89 -20.80
CA LEU A 55 4.79 55.89 -19.98
C LEU A 55 4.59 55.63 -18.47
N LYS A 56 3.34 55.40 -18.05
CA LYS A 56 3.00 55.06 -16.66
C LYS A 56 3.65 53.75 -16.18
N TYR A 57 3.76 52.76 -17.07
CA TYR A 57 4.36 51.47 -16.74
C TYR A 57 5.88 51.59 -16.56
N GLU A 58 6.57 52.37 -17.40
CA GLU A 58 8.02 52.61 -17.26
C GLU A 58 8.41 53.45 -16.05
N THR A 59 7.51 54.29 -15.52
CA THR A 59 7.79 55.02 -14.28
C THR A 59 7.75 54.12 -13.05
N LYS A 60 7.05 52.97 -13.14
CA LYS A 60 6.86 52.05 -12.00
C LYS A 60 7.77 50.82 -12.05
N TYR A 61 8.13 50.33 -13.24
CA TYR A 61 8.84 49.07 -13.41
C TYR A 61 10.16 49.22 -14.17
N SER A 62 11.15 48.40 -13.82
CA SER A 62 12.45 48.36 -14.51
C SER A 62 12.34 47.82 -15.94
N LYS A 63 13.29 48.17 -16.80
CA LYS A 63 13.35 47.66 -18.19
C LYS A 63 13.43 46.14 -18.26
N GLU A 64 14.17 45.54 -17.34
CA GLU A 64 14.28 44.09 -17.21
C GLU A 64 12.92 43.46 -16.88
N TYR A 65 12.19 44.03 -15.92
CA TYR A 65 10.85 43.55 -15.58
C TYR A 65 9.89 43.68 -16.77
N ILE A 66 9.91 44.80 -17.49
CA ILE A 66 9.08 45.03 -18.67
C ILE A 66 9.38 43.99 -19.75
N LEU A 67 10.67 43.73 -20.01
CA LEU A 67 11.09 42.73 -20.98
C LEU A 67 10.62 41.33 -20.57
N LYS A 68 10.75 40.98 -19.28
CA LYS A 68 10.25 39.71 -18.74
C LYS A 68 8.74 39.59 -18.95
N GLN A 69 7.96 40.61 -18.61
CA GLN A 69 6.52 40.62 -18.82
C GLN A 69 6.14 40.50 -20.29
N TYR A 70 6.86 41.20 -21.17
CA TYR A 70 6.67 41.06 -22.62
C TYR A 70 6.96 39.63 -23.09
N CYS A 71 8.09 39.05 -22.69
CA CYS A 71 8.44 37.67 -23.06
C CYS A 71 7.42 36.64 -22.55
N THR A 72 6.76 36.88 -21.41
CA THR A 72 5.71 36.01 -20.88
C THR A 72 4.39 36.11 -21.66
N HIS A 73 4.03 37.29 -22.16
CA HIS A 73 2.72 37.54 -22.78
C HIS A 73 2.75 37.65 -24.31
N ALA A 74 3.94 37.68 -24.91
CA ALA A 74 4.08 37.81 -26.36
C ALA A 74 3.44 36.61 -27.10
N PRO A 75 2.66 36.85 -28.17
CA PRO A 75 2.05 35.78 -28.96
C PRO A 75 3.05 35.22 -29.97
N PHE A 76 3.31 33.91 -29.95
CA PHE A 76 4.23 33.25 -30.89
C PHE A 76 3.50 32.46 -31.99
N GLY A 77 2.18 32.63 -32.11
CA GLY A 77 1.34 32.03 -33.15
C GLY A 77 0.49 30.86 -32.65
N GLY A 78 -0.63 30.61 -33.33
CA GLY A 78 -1.66 29.69 -32.82
C GLY A 78 -2.19 30.12 -31.45
N ASN A 79 -2.35 29.16 -30.53
CA ASN A 79 -2.75 29.40 -29.14
C ASN A 79 -1.53 29.51 -28.19
N ILE A 80 -0.33 29.81 -28.72
CA ILE A 80 0.91 29.82 -27.94
C ILE A 80 1.27 31.23 -27.50
N VAL A 81 1.31 31.42 -26.18
CA VAL A 81 1.66 32.67 -25.51
C VAL A 81 2.88 32.43 -24.63
N GLY A 82 3.87 33.31 -24.74
CA GLY A 82 5.10 33.28 -23.95
C GLY A 82 6.27 32.57 -24.64
N LEU A 83 7.48 33.09 -24.40
CA LEU A 83 8.72 32.60 -25.00
C LEU A 83 9.02 31.16 -24.58
N GLU A 84 8.85 30.84 -23.29
CA GLU A 84 9.12 29.51 -22.77
C GLU A 84 8.18 28.46 -23.38
N THR A 85 6.88 28.75 -23.40
CA THR A 85 5.87 27.89 -24.05
C THR A 85 6.19 27.71 -25.53
N ALA A 86 6.59 28.78 -26.22
CA ALA A 86 6.96 28.73 -27.64
C ALA A 86 8.23 27.91 -27.90
N SER A 87 9.23 28.06 -27.04
CA SER A 87 10.49 27.31 -27.10
C SER A 87 10.22 25.81 -26.96
N TRP A 88 9.47 25.41 -25.94
CA TRP A 88 9.08 24.01 -25.76
C TRP A 88 8.19 23.50 -26.89
N ARG A 89 7.20 24.28 -27.32
CA ARG A 89 6.26 23.85 -28.36
C ARG A 89 6.92 23.68 -29.72
N TYR A 90 7.76 24.63 -30.13
CA TYR A 90 8.31 24.67 -31.48
C TYR A 90 9.66 23.97 -31.58
N LEU A 91 10.45 23.94 -30.51
CA LEU A 91 11.85 23.51 -30.54
C LEU A 91 12.17 22.40 -29.52
N GLY A 92 11.23 22.06 -28.61
CA GLY A 92 11.39 20.95 -27.67
C GLY A 92 12.45 21.18 -26.58
N LYS A 93 12.82 22.44 -26.31
CA LYS A 93 13.86 22.78 -25.32
C LYS A 93 13.62 24.10 -24.61
N SER A 94 14.29 24.28 -23.47
CA SER A 94 14.26 25.53 -22.70
C SER A 94 14.85 26.70 -23.51
N PRO A 95 14.36 27.95 -23.31
CA PRO A 95 14.92 29.15 -23.93
C PRO A 95 16.44 29.33 -23.74
N GLU A 96 17.01 28.77 -22.67
CA GLU A 96 18.44 28.83 -22.35
C GLU A 96 19.33 27.97 -23.28
N HIS A 97 18.73 27.00 -23.99
CA HIS A 97 19.42 26.08 -24.89
C HIS A 97 19.16 26.36 -26.37
N LEU A 98 18.67 27.57 -26.68
CA LEU A 98 18.37 27.98 -28.05
C LEU A 98 19.64 28.38 -28.80
N SER A 99 19.74 27.96 -30.06
CA SER A 99 20.73 28.49 -30.99
C SER A 99 20.40 29.94 -31.37
N TRP A 100 21.35 30.63 -32.02
CA TRP A 100 21.11 31.96 -32.57
C TRP A 100 20.04 31.95 -33.66
N ALA A 101 20.01 30.91 -34.51
CA ALA A 101 18.99 30.77 -35.55
C ALA A 101 17.59 30.61 -34.94
N GLU A 102 17.46 29.78 -33.91
CA GLU A 102 16.21 29.53 -33.19
C GLU A 102 15.74 30.75 -32.39
N SER A 103 16.66 31.42 -31.70
CA SER A 103 16.38 32.65 -30.96
C SER A 103 15.89 33.75 -31.90
N CYS A 104 16.54 33.92 -33.06
CA CYS A 104 16.11 34.85 -34.10
C CYS A 104 14.74 34.48 -34.68
N MET A 105 14.49 33.18 -34.89
CA MET A 105 13.19 32.71 -35.35
C MET A 105 12.09 33.08 -34.37
N LEU A 106 12.26 32.79 -33.07
CA LEU A 106 11.27 33.13 -32.04
C LEU A 106 11.11 34.65 -31.89
N ALA A 107 12.19 35.44 -31.94
CA ALA A 107 12.14 36.90 -31.81
C ALA A 107 11.31 37.59 -32.93
N VAL A 108 11.21 36.98 -34.11
CA VAL A 108 10.42 37.52 -35.23
C VAL A 108 8.91 37.27 -35.06
N LEU A 109 8.51 36.21 -34.36
CA LEU A 109 7.13 35.74 -34.28
C LEU A 109 6.15 36.71 -33.59
N PRO A 110 6.49 37.39 -32.47
CA PRO A 110 5.58 38.35 -31.82
C PRO A 110 5.01 39.43 -32.74
N ASN A 111 5.79 39.84 -33.74
CA ASN A 111 5.37 40.85 -34.71
C ASN A 111 4.59 40.28 -35.90
N ALA A 112 4.67 38.97 -36.13
CA ALA A 112 3.95 38.29 -37.21
C ALA A 112 3.63 36.83 -36.84
N PRO A 113 2.70 36.60 -35.89
CA PRO A 113 2.47 35.26 -35.32
C PRO A 113 1.98 34.23 -36.35
N SER A 114 1.32 34.69 -37.42
CA SER A 114 0.81 33.83 -38.51
C SER A 114 1.91 33.20 -39.38
N LEU A 115 3.17 33.62 -39.23
CA LEU A 115 4.29 33.06 -39.99
C LEU A 115 4.68 31.64 -39.56
N ILE A 116 4.30 31.22 -38.35
CA ILE A 116 4.67 29.91 -37.81
C ILE A 116 3.91 28.74 -38.46
N HIS A 117 2.83 29.00 -39.20
CA HIS A 117 2.03 27.94 -39.81
C HIS A 117 2.84 27.12 -40.82
N PRO A 118 2.98 25.79 -40.61
CA PRO A 118 3.72 24.90 -41.50
C PRO A 118 3.18 24.94 -42.94
N GLY A 119 4.09 24.87 -43.92
CA GLY A 119 3.76 24.85 -45.35
C GLY A 119 3.75 26.23 -46.02
N LYS A 120 2.73 27.06 -45.76
CA LYS A 120 2.48 28.28 -46.59
C LYS A 120 3.46 29.44 -46.38
N ASN A 121 4.02 29.60 -45.18
CA ASN A 121 4.79 30.80 -44.81
C ASN A 121 6.28 30.55 -44.52
N ARG A 122 6.78 29.33 -44.78
CA ARG A 122 8.13 28.90 -44.38
C ARG A 122 9.24 29.76 -44.96
N ASN A 123 9.20 30.02 -46.28
CA ASN A 123 10.20 30.85 -46.95
C ASN A 123 10.18 32.30 -46.43
N ARG A 124 9.01 32.81 -46.04
CA ARG A 124 8.87 34.16 -45.45
C ARG A 124 9.45 34.21 -44.04
N LEU A 125 9.22 33.18 -43.22
CA LEU A 125 9.81 33.07 -41.90
C LEU A 125 11.34 32.95 -41.99
N LEU A 126 11.84 32.14 -42.93
CA LEU A 126 13.27 31.96 -43.21
C LEU A 126 13.93 33.28 -43.59
N ALA A 127 13.34 34.01 -44.55
CA ALA A 127 13.84 35.30 -44.98
C ALA A 127 13.88 36.32 -43.81
N LYS A 128 12.85 36.34 -42.95
CA LYS A 128 12.85 37.24 -41.79
C LYS A 128 13.88 36.86 -40.73
N ARG A 129 14.03 35.56 -40.42
CA ARG A 129 15.06 35.06 -39.51
C ARG A 129 16.45 35.42 -40.02
N ASN A 130 16.75 35.11 -41.27
CA ASN A 130 18.06 35.38 -41.88
C ASN A 130 18.35 36.88 -41.96
N LYS A 131 17.33 37.71 -42.18
CA LYS A 131 17.47 39.17 -42.09
C LYS A 131 17.85 39.63 -40.69
N LEU A 132 17.25 39.06 -39.64
CA LEU A 132 17.61 39.40 -38.26
C LEU A 132 19.03 38.93 -37.91
N LEU A 133 19.42 37.73 -38.36
CA LEU A 133 20.80 37.22 -38.21
C LEU A 133 21.81 38.15 -38.87
N LEU A 134 21.54 38.64 -40.09
CA LEU A 134 22.40 39.60 -40.78
C LEU A 134 22.54 40.90 -39.97
N GLN A 135 21.44 41.41 -39.42
CA GLN A 135 21.47 42.62 -38.58
C GLN A 135 22.32 42.43 -37.32
N LEU A 136 22.25 41.26 -36.67
CA LEU A 136 23.08 40.96 -35.50
C LEU A 136 24.57 40.86 -35.86
N HIS A 137 24.88 40.32 -37.04
CA HIS A 137 26.25 40.28 -37.55
C HIS A 137 26.79 41.68 -37.87
N GLU A 138 26.03 42.50 -38.59
CA GLU A 138 26.40 43.90 -38.91
C GLU A 138 26.59 44.77 -37.65
N GLN A 139 25.90 44.43 -36.56
CA GLN A 139 26.04 45.09 -35.25
C GLN A 139 27.14 44.50 -34.37
N ASN A 140 27.92 43.53 -34.88
CA ASN A 140 28.97 42.81 -34.15
C ASN A 140 28.46 42.09 -32.88
N VAL A 141 27.19 41.68 -32.84
CA VAL A 141 26.64 40.86 -31.75
C VAL A 141 27.04 39.40 -31.90
N ILE A 142 27.14 38.92 -33.15
CA ILE A 142 27.62 37.58 -33.50
C ILE A 142 28.77 37.67 -34.50
N ASP A 143 29.75 36.78 -34.37
CA ASP A 143 30.87 36.67 -35.30
C ASP A 143 30.43 36.02 -36.63
N LYS A 144 31.32 36.09 -37.63
CA LYS A 144 31.05 35.58 -38.98
C LYS A 144 30.78 34.07 -39.00
N MET A 145 31.52 33.28 -38.21
CA MET A 145 31.36 31.82 -38.18
C MET A 145 30.00 31.45 -37.58
N THR A 146 29.63 32.07 -36.46
CA THR A 146 28.31 31.88 -35.84
C THR A 146 27.16 32.26 -36.78
N TYR A 147 27.30 33.37 -37.51
CA TYR A 147 26.32 33.80 -38.51
C TYR A 147 26.16 32.76 -39.63
N GLU A 148 27.27 32.32 -40.23
CA GLU A 148 27.27 31.34 -41.31
C GLU A 148 26.67 29.99 -40.86
N LEU A 149 27.02 29.51 -39.66
CA LEU A 149 26.44 28.30 -39.08
C LEU A 149 24.93 28.45 -38.83
N SER A 150 24.49 29.60 -38.31
CA SER A 150 23.07 29.88 -38.04
C SER A 150 22.21 29.90 -39.32
N LEU A 151 22.79 30.26 -40.47
CA LEU A 151 22.08 30.23 -41.75
C LEU A 151 21.80 28.80 -42.23
N LEU A 152 22.70 27.86 -41.91
CA LEU A 152 22.59 26.45 -42.28
C LEU A 152 21.53 25.71 -41.47
N GLU A 153 21.17 26.22 -40.29
CA GLU A 153 20.10 25.63 -39.47
C GLU A 153 18.74 25.72 -40.18
N PRO A 154 18.00 24.60 -40.34
CA PRO A 154 16.68 24.61 -40.94
C PRO A 154 15.63 25.20 -39.99
N ILE A 155 14.55 25.76 -40.53
CA ILE A 155 13.35 26.03 -39.71
C ILE A 155 12.67 24.70 -39.39
N VAL A 156 12.31 24.49 -38.13
CA VAL A 156 11.61 23.27 -37.69
C VAL A 156 10.33 23.06 -38.52
N PRO A 157 10.16 21.89 -39.16
CA PRO A 157 9.08 21.65 -40.11
C PRO A 157 7.69 21.56 -39.46
N ARG A 158 7.62 21.05 -38.23
CA ARG A 158 6.39 20.89 -37.45
C ARG A 158 6.70 20.95 -35.96
N PRO A 159 5.86 21.61 -35.14
CA PRO A 159 5.98 21.51 -33.68
C PRO A 159 5.78 20.06 -33.24
N GLU A 160 6.74 19.52 -32.50
CA GLU A 160 6.62 18.21 -31.85
C GLU A 160 5.53 18.25 -30.76
N PRO A 161 4.93 17.11 -30.39
CA PRO A 161 4.10 17.05 -29.19
C PRO A 161 4.94 17.44 -27.98
N LEU A 162 4.32 18.17 -27.05
CA LEU A 162 4.97 18.47 -25.78
C LEU A 162 5.25 17.14 -25.05
N PRO A 163 6.41 17.02 -24.37
CA PRO A 163 6.67 15.86 -23.52
C PRO A 163 5.52 15.66 -22.53
N ASN A 164 4.97 14.45 -22.50
CA ASN A 164 3.84 14.10 -21.64
C ASN A 164 4.09 12.74 -20.97
N LEU A 165 5.09 12.70 -20.10
CA LEU A 165 5.55 11.46 -19.47
C LEU A 165 4.74 11.09 -18.21
N ALA A 166 4.12 12.06 -17.55
CA ALA A 166 3.37 11.85 -16.31
C ALA A 166 2.09 12.73 -16.25
N PRO A 167 1.13 12.53 -17.17
CA PRO A 167 -0.07 13.40 -17.26
C PRO A 167 -0.89 13.44 -15.97
N HIS A 168 -1.10 12.30 -15.32
CA HIS A 168 -1.88 12.20 -14.08
C HIS A 168 -1.18 12.89 -12.90
N PHE A 169 0.15 12.74 -12.79
CA PHE A 169 0.96 13.49 -11.81
C PHE A 169 0.82 14.99 -12.03
N LEU A 170 0.94 15.45 -13.28
CA LEU A 170 0.79 16.87 -13.61
C LEU A 170 -0.60 17.39 -13.24
N GLU A 171 -1.66 16.63 -13.51
CA GLU A 171 -3.03 17.01 -13.14
C GLU A 171 -3.23 17.05 -11.62
N HIS A 172 -2.65 16.10 -10.87
CA HIS A 172 -2.64 16.11 -9.42
C HIS A 172 -1.97 17.39 -8.88
N VAL A 173 -0.74 17.67 -9.32
CA VAL A 173 0.01 18.87 -8.90
C VAL A 173 -0.74 20.15 -9.25
N LYS A 174 -1.33 20.24 -10.45
CA LYS A 174 -2.08 21.42 -10.89
C LYS A 174 -3.32 21.69 -10.04
N ARG A 175 -3.98 20.64 -9.53
CA ARG A 175 -5.15 20.79 -8.64
C ARG A 175 -4.76 21.17 -7.22
N ASN A 176 -3.62 20.69 -6.75
CA ASN A 176 -3.18 20.84 -5.35
C ASN A 176 -2.14 21.95 -5.13
N SER A 177 -1.73 22.65 -6.19
CA SER A 177 -0.74 23.72 -6.12
C SER A 177 -1.19 24.96 -6.87
N SER A 178 -0.91 26.13 -6.27
CA SER A 178 -1.05 27.44 -6.91
C SER A 178 0.24 27.94 -7.56
N TYR A 179 1.32 27.14 -7.54
CA TYR A 179 2.61 27.55 -8.10
C TYR A 179 2.56 27.68 -9.62
N MET A 180 3.05 28.81 -10.13
CA MET A 180 3.22 29.04 -11.57
C MET A 180 4.33 28.17 -12.18
N ARG A 181 5.31 27.75 -11.37
CA ARG A 181 6.38 26.81 -11.73
C ARG A 181 6.56 25.82 -10.57
N TYR A 182 6.54 24.54 -10.89
CA TYR A 182 6.62 23.45 -9.92
C TYR A 182 7.87 22.61 -10.16
N TYR A 183 8.64 22.35 -9.10
CA TYR A 183 9.81 21.47 -9.13
C TYR A 183 9.46 20.13 -8.47
N SER A 184 9.18 19.11 -9.29
CA SER A 184 8.83 17.77 -8.82
C SER A 184 10.07 16.96 -8.42
N ALA A 185 9.88 15.97 -7.56
CA ALA A 185 10.89 14.93 -7.30
C ALA A 185 11.00 13.89 -8.42
N VAL A 186 10.06 13.88 -9.37
CA VAL A 186 10.04 12.95 -10.51
C VAL A 186 11.35 13.04 -11.29
N GLU A 187 12.01 11.90 -11.45
CA GLU A 187 13.27 11.77 -12.17
C GLU A 187 13.01 11.27 -13.60
N PHE A 188 13.59 11.96 -14.59
CA PHE A 188 13.33 11.71 -16.00
C PHE A 188 13.61 10.25 -16.42
N ASP A 189 14.75 9.69 -16.02
CA ASP A 189 15.15 8.33 -16.39
C ASP A 189 14.23 7.27 -15.76
N LYS A 190 13.90 7.43 -14.48
CA LYS A 190 13.00 6.52 -13.75
C LYS A 190 11.58 6.59 -14.30
N GLN A 191 11.07 7.80 -14.60
CA GLN A 191 9.75 7.99 -15.20
C GLN A 191 9.64 7.38 -16.60
N THR A 192 10.66 7.59 -17.44
CA THR A 192 10.69 7.06 -18.81
C THR A 192 10.74 5.54 -18.79
N MET A 193 11.54 4.95 -17.90
CA MET A 193 11.54 3.51 -17.71
C MET A 193 10.20 2.99 -17.24
N LEU A 194 9.64 3.58 -16.18
CA LEU A 194 8.37 3.12 -15.62
C LEU A 194 7.28 3.09 -16.69
N SER A 195 7.25 4.13 -17.54
CA SER A 195 6.36 4.21 -18.69
C SER A 195 6.55 3.03 -19.66
N HIS A 196 7.80 2.67 -19.99
CA HIS A 196 8.09 1.54 -20.88
C HIS A 196 7.71 0.18 -20.28
N VAL A 197 8.00 -0.03 -19.00
CA VAL A 197 7.70 -1.31 -18.33
C VAL A 197 6.18 -1.49 -18.18
N VAL A 198 5.46 -0.47 -17.74
CA VAL A 198 3.99 -0.50 -17.65
C VAL A 198 3.36 -0.74 -19.02
N GLU A 199 3.81 -0.05 -20.06
CA GLU A 199 3.29 -0.22 -21.42
C GLU A 199 3.56 -1.63 -21.98
N ARG A 200 4.72 -2.20 -21.70
CA ARG A 200 5.04 -3.59 -22.09
C ARG A 200 4.08 -4.59 -21.44
N HIS A 201 3.85 -4.48 -20.13
CA HIS A 201 2.91 -5.33 -19.40
C HIS A 201 1.46 -5.12 -19.86
N ASN A 202 1.07 -3.87 -20.11
CA ASN A 202 -0.25 -3.53 -20.62
C ASN A 202 -0.55 -4.22 -21.97
N ARG A 203 0.43 -4.29 -22.88
CA ARG A 203 0.25 -4.99 -24.16
C ARG A 203 -0.05 -6.48 -23.98
N ILE A 204 0.65 -7.14 -23.06
CA ILE A 204 0.45 -8.57 -22.75
C ILE A 204 -0.91 -8.80 -22.09
N ASN A 205 -1.31 -7.89 -21.19
CA ASN A 205 -2.54 -8.00 -20.42
C ASN A 205 -3.79 -7.62 -21.23
N ARG A 206 -3.66 -6.72 -22.21
CA ARG A 206 -4.77 -6.29 -23.08
C ARG A 206 -5.36 -7.46 -23.88
N ASP A 207 -4.54 -8.40 -24.32
CA ASP A 207 -5.00 -9.60 -25.04
C ASP A 207 -5.85 -10.52 -24.14
N LYS A 208 -5.75 -10.35 -22.81
CA LYS A 208 -6.56 -11.03 -21.78
C LYS A 208 -7.73 -10.17 -21.29
N GLY A 209 -8.07 -9.05 -21.94
CA GLY A 209 -9.15 -8.18 -21.49
C GLY A 209 -8.85 -7.39 -20.20
N ILE A 210 -7.57 -7.19 -19.88
CA ILE A 210 -7.11 -6.34 -18.77
C ILE A 210 -6.45 -5.09 -19.37
N PHE A 211 -7.07 -3.94 -19.20
CA PHE A 211 -6.75 -2.75 -19.99
C PHE A 211 -5.99 -1.65 -19.23
N ASN A 212 -5.93 -1.73 -17.90
CA ASN A 212 -5.41 -0.65 -17.07
C ASN A 212 -4.37 -1.16 -16.06
N ALA A 213 -3.39 -0.29 -15.80
CA ALA A 213 -2.38 -0.48 -14.77
C ALA A 213 -1.91 0.89 -14.26
N GLY A 214 -1.63 0.97 -12.97
CA GLY A 214 -1.06 2.13 -12.30
C GLY A 214 0.16 1.71 -11.48
N ALA A 215 1.16 2.58 -11.42
CA ALA A 215 2.38 2.31 -10.67
C ALA A 215 2.99 3.59 -10.12
N VAL A 216 3.59 3.50 -8.94
CA VAL A 216 4.29 4.62 -8.29
C VAL A 216 5.57 4.11 -7.64
N ILE A 217 6.62 4.92 -7.74
CA ILE A 217 7.92 4.67 -7.10
C ILE A 217 8.18 5.83 -6.14
N VAL A 218 8.40 5.50 -4.87
CA VAL A 218 8.78 6.45 -3.83
C VAL A 218 10.19 6.13 -3.35
N ASP A 219 11.03 7.16 -3.28
CA ASP A 219 12.32 7.10 -2.62
C ASP A 219 12.12 7.13 -1.09
N ASN A 220 12.53 6.08 -0.39
CA ASN A 220 12.27 5.92 1.03
C ASN A 220 13.10 6.89 1.89
N LYS A 221 14.25 7.36 1.41
CA LYS A 221 15.10 8.28 2.16
C LYS A 221 14.50 9.68 2.23
N SER A 222 14.10 10.23 1.09
CA SER A 222 13.48 11.55 0.93
C SER A 222 11.96 11.54 1.05
N ARG A 223 11.35 10.34 1.10
CA ARG A 223 9.90 10.13 1.07
C ARG A 223 9.21 10.87 -0.08
N SER A 224 9.88 10.96 -1.23
CA SER A 224 9.42 11.71 -2.40
C SER A 224 9.00 10.80 -3.56
N VAL A 225 8.00 11.20 -4.33
CA VAL A 225 7.54 10.48 -5.54
C VAL A 225 8.53 10.72 -6.69
N VAL A 226 9.30 9.68 -7.04
CA VAL A 226 10.35 9.77 -8.08
C VAL A 226 9.89 9.27 -9.45
N ALA A 227 8.81 8.49 -9.52
CA ALA A 227 8.13 8.15 -10.76
C ALA A 227 6.66 7.83 -10.50
N TYR A 228 5.78 8.18 -11.45
CA TYR A 228 4.33 8.11 -11.29
C TYR A 228 3.61 7.82 -12.61
N ILE A 229 2.82 6.74 -12.62
CA ILE A 229 1.89 6.39 -13.70
C ILE A 229 0.53 6.14 -13.07
N GLY A 230 -0.37 7.12 -13.18
CA GLY A 230 -1.73 7.05 -12.65
C GLY A 230 -2.57 5.99 -13.35
N ASN A 231 -2.36 5.81 -14.66
CA ASN A 231 -2.95 4.76 -15.48
C ASN A 231 -2.11 4.57 -16.74
N THR A 232 -2.31 3.45 -17.44
CA THR A 232 -1.80 3.22 -18.79
C THR A 232 -2.21 4.34 -19.76
N ASN A 233 -1.43 4.56 -20.82
CA ASN A 233 -1.73 5.61 -21.79
C ASN A 233 -2.81 5.16 -22.79
N GLY A 234 -3.85 5.98 -22.97
CA GLY A 234 -4.94 5.67 -23.90
C GLY A 234 -6.09 6.68 -23.85
N ARG A 235 -7.02 6.58 -24.81
CA ARG A 235 -8.28 7.35 -24.83
C ARG A 235 -9.53 6.51 -24.54
N LEU A 236 -9.40 5.19 -24.61
CA LEU A 236 -10.46 4.22 -24.30
C LEU A 236 -10.30 3.75 -22.85
N HIS A 237 -11.08 2.75 -22.42
CA HIS A 237 -10.94 2.02 -21.15
C HIS A 237 -10.66 2.91 -19.94
N GLU A 238 -11.29 4.09 -19.91
CA GLU A 238 -11.23 5.00 -18.77
C GLU A 238 -9.79 5.39 -18.35
N ASN A 239 -8.82 5.36 -19.28
CA ASN A 239 -7.40 5.63 -19.05
C ASN A 239 -7.12 7.04 -18.45
N TYR A 240 -8.08 7.97 -18.57
CA TYR A 240 -7.99 9.30 -17.95
C TYR A 240 -8.19 9.28 -16.43
N ASN A 241 -8.73 8.20 -15.87
CA ASN A 241 -8.88 8.04 -14.42
C ASN A 241 -7.55 7.67 -13.79
N ASP A 242 -7.15 8.44 -12.78
CA ASP A 242 -5.97 8.15 -11.98
C ASP A 242 -6.24 7.02 -10.99
N MET A 243 -5.79 5.82 -11.32
CA MET A 243 -6.01 4.62 -10.52
C MET A 243 -5.11 4.52 -9.30
N VAL A 244 -4.03 5.31 -9.24
CA VAL A 244 -3.13 5.36 -8.07
C VAL A 244 -3.82 6.07 -6.89
N LEU A 245 -4.67 7.06 -7.16
CA LEU A 245 -5.41 7.81 -6.13
C LEU A 245 -6.80 7.24 -5.85
N ARG A 246 -7.33 6.38 -6.72
CA ARG A 246 -8.72 5.91 -6.60
C ARG A 246 -8.83 4.77 -5.59
N PRO A 247 -9.80 4.82 -4.66
CA PRO A 247 -10.05 3.72 -3.75
C PRO A 247 -10.48 2.47 -4.53
N ARG A 248 -9.88 1.33 -4.20
CA ARG A 248 -10.21 0.01 -4.75
C ARG A 248 -10.11 -1.03 -3.64
N SER A 249 -10.85 -2.13 -3.76
CA SER A 249 -10.87 -3.19 -2.74
C SER A 249 -9.44 -3.64 -2.44
N SER A 250 -9.04 -3.58 -1.17
CA SER A 250 -7.66 -3.80 -0.74
C SER A 250 -7.18 -5.25 -0.95
N GLY A 251 -8.11 -6.20 -1.13
CA GLY A 251 -7.81 -7.62 -1.02
C GLY A 251 -7.02 -7.92 0.26
N SER A 252 -6.01 -8.78 0.16
CA SER A 252 -5.13 -9.16 1.28
C SER A 252 -3.94 -8.23 1.53
N ILE A 253 -3.88 -7.05 0.90
CA ILE A 253 -2.69 -6.17 0.95
C ILE A 253 -2.46 -5.51 2.34
N LEU A 254 -3.48 -5.52 3.20
CA LEU A 254 -3.43 -4.95 4.55
C LEU A 254 -2.86 -5.91 5.62
N LYS A 255 -2.71 -7.20 5.29
CA LYS A 255 -2.24 -8.23 6.24
C LYS A 255 -0.86 -7.93 6.86
N PRO A 256 0.15 -7.43 6.12
CA PRO A 256 1.44 -7.07 6.72
C PRO A 256 1.33 -5.98 7.79
N ILE A 257 0.42 -5.02 7.62
CA ILE A 257 0.22 -3.93 8.58
C ILE A 257 -0.35 -4.47 9.88
N LEU A 258 -1.39 -5.31 9.81
CA LEU A 258 -1.95 -5.98 10.99
C LEU A 258 -0.89 -6.87 11.69
N TYR A 259 -0.11 -7.60 10.90
CA TYR A 259 0.95 -8.47 11.41
C TYR A 259 2.02 -7.68 12.17
N SER A 260 2.53 -6.59 11.58
CA SER A 260 3.52 -5.72 12.23
C SER A 260 2.98 -5.11 13.51
N LEU A 261 1.75 -4.59 13.47
CA LEU A 261 1.08 -4.02 14.64
C LEU A 261 0.86 -5.04 15.77
N ALA A 262 0.49 -6.27 15.44
CA ALA A 262 0.30 -7.32 16.43
C ALA A 262 1.63 -7.77 17.09
N ILE A 263 2.73 -7.77 16.35
CA ILE A 263 4.08 -8.01 16.90
C ILE A 263 4.51 -6.84 17.79
N ASN A 264 4.26 -5.60 17.34
CA ASN A 264 4.59 -4.39 18.10
C ASN A 264 3.96 -4.39 19.51
N GLU A 265 2.76 -4.95 19.65
CA GLU A 265 2.06 -5.11 20.94
C GLU A 265 2.37 -6.42 21.67
N GLY A 266 3.25 -7.26 21.11
CA GLY A 266 3.59 -8.56 21.69
C GLY A 266 2.43 -9.57 21.71
N GLN A 267 1.39 -9.38 20.88
CA GLN A 267 0.24 -10.29 20.80
C GLN A 267 0.59 -11.58 20.06
N ILE A 268 1.53 -11.53 19.13
CA ILE A 268 2.01 -12.67 18.36
C ILE A 268 3.53 -12.67 18.25
N MET A 269 4.10 -13.83 17.97
CA MET A 269 5.51 -14.01 17.65
C MET A 269 5.64 -14.47 16.19
N PRO A 270 6.66 -14.05 15.43
CA PRO A 270 6.79 -14.42 14.02
C PRO A 270 6.71 -15.92 13.77
N GLU A 271 7.42 -16.73 14.55
CA GLU A 271 7.38 -18.20 14.42
C GLU A 271 6.29 -18.86 15.29
N GLY A 272 5.58 -18.08 16.10
CA GLY A 272 4.51 -18.57 16.96
C GLY A 272 3.36 -19.18 16.15
N LEU A 273 2.71 -20.20 16.70
CA LEU A 273 1.66 -20.92 15.98
C LEU A 273 0.32 -20.18 16.00
N ALA A 274 -0.23 -20.00 14.80
CA ALA A 274 -1.62 -19.63 14.55
C ALA A 274 -2.46 -20.87 14.19
N TYR A 275 -3.76 -20.81 14.44
CA TYR A 275 -4.67 -21.89 14.05
C TYR A 275 -5.32 -21.61 12.70
N ASP A 276 -5.06 -22.49 11.74
CA ASP A 276 -5.71 -22.52 10.43
C ASP A 276 -6.66 -23.72 10.36
N VAL A 277 -7.86 -23.53 10.90
CA VAL A 277 -8.92 -24.54 10.96
C VAL A 277 -10.26 -23.93 10.55
N PRO A 278 -11.24 -24.69 10.05
CA PRO A 278 -12.55 -24.14 9.72
C PRO A 278 -13.18 -23.39 10.88
N ILE A 279 -13.60 -22.15 10.65
CA ILE A 279 -14.30 -21.31 11.63
C ILE A 279 -15.61 -20.75 11.06
N SER A 280 -16.55 -20.46 11.96
CA SER A 280 -17.75 -19.69 11.66
C SER A 280 -17.96 -18.67 12.76
N ILE A 281 -17.95 -17.39 12.42
CA ILE A 281 -18.12 -16.28 13.36
C ILE A 281 -19.38 -15.52 12.93
N ASN A 282 -20.48 -15.65 13.68
CA ASN A 282 -21.75 -14.99 13.38
C ASN A 282 -22.22 -15.19 11.92
N GLY A 283 -22.05 -16.39 11.37
CA GLY A 283 -22.39 -16.73 9.98
C GLY A 283 -21.32 -16.37 8.94
N PHE A 284 -20.24 -15.70 9.33
CA PHE A 284 -19.08 -15.47 8.46
C PHE A 284 -18.08 -16.63 8.56
N SER A 285 -17.89 -17.35 7.45
CA SER A 285 -16.97 -18.48 7.34
C SER A 285 -15.90 -18.20 6.28
N PRO A 286 -14.78 -17.54 6.65
CA PRO A 286 -13.69 -17.31 5.72
C PRO A 286 -13.07 -18.63 5.27
N LYS A 287 -12.60 -18.68 4.03
CA LYS A 287 -11.90 -19.84 3.46
C LYS A 287 -10.58 -19.40 2.88
N ASN A 288 -9.58 -20.28 2.97
CA ASN A 288 -8.32 -20.10 2.26
C ASN A 288 -8.55 -20.23 0.76
N TYR A 289 -7.69 -19.60 -0.04
CA TYR A 289 -7.78 -19.65 -1.49
C TYR A 289 -7.69 -21.10 -2.02
N THR A 290 -6.79 -21.91 -1.43
CA THR A 290 -6.61 -23.33 -1.74
C THR A 290 -7.77 -24.22 -1.26
N ARG A 291 -8.65 -23.70 -0.38
CA ARG A 291 -9.70 -24.45 0.34
C ARG A 291 -9.19 -25.59 1.23
N ASP A 292 -7.89 -25.60 1.53
CA ASP A 292 -7.27 -26.51 2.50
C ASP A 292 -6.88 -25.76 3.79
N TYR A 293 -6.55 -26.52 4.82
CA TYR A 293 -6.29 -26.03 6.18
C TYR A 293 -5.03 -26.70 6.76
N TYR A 294 -4.14 -25.89 7.34
CA TYR A 294 -2.86 -26.36 7.87
C TYR A 294 -2.90 -26.81 9.34
N GLY A 295 -4.00 -26.55 10.06
CA GLY A 295 -4.11 -26.87 11.48
C GLY A 295 -3.38 -25.85 12.36
N ALA A 296 -2.10 -26.08 12.64
CA ALA A 296 -1.23 -25.14 13.34
C ALA A 296 -0.09 -24.69 12.41
N ILE A 297 0.12 -23.39 12.27
CA ILE A 297 1.10 -22.85 11.31
C ILE A 297 1.77 -21.59 11.87
N PRO A 298 3.08 -21.39 11.71
CA PRO A 298 3.77 -20.17 12.12
C PRO A 298 3.16 -18.89 11.52
N TYR A 299 3.08 -17.80 12.29
CA TYR A 299 2.49 -16.54 11.85
C TYR A 299 3.23 -15.91 10.64
N ASN A 300 4.55 -16.04 10.55
CA ASN A 300 5.33 -15.61 9.40
C ASN A 300 4.92 -16.35 8.12
N GLU A 301 4.61 -17.65 8.22
CA GLU A 301 4.06 -18.45 7.13
C GLU A 301 2.60 -18.11 6.79
N VAL A 302 1.79 -17.75 7.80
CA VAL A 302 0.44 -17.21 7.56
C VAL A 302 0.53 -15.99 6.64
N LEU A 303 1.49 -15.09 6.90
CA LEU A 303 1.67 -13.90 6.08
C LEU A 303 2.24 -14.23 4.69
N SER A 304 3.26 -15.08 4.62
CA SER A 304 3.94 -15.42 3.35
C SER A 304 3.01 -16.18 2.38
N LYS A 305 2.21 -17.13 2.90
CA LYS A 305 1.17 -17.86 2.16
C LYS A 305 -0.14 -17.07 2.04
N SER A 306 -0.22 -15.91 2.69
CA SER A 306 -1.40 -15.04 2.72
C SER A 306 -2.70 -15.73 3.14
N LEU A 307 -2.65 -16.63 4.13
CA LEU A 307 -3.83 -17.39 4.58
C LEU A 307 -4.93 -16.47 5.11
N ASN A 308 -6.19 -16.83 4.89
CA ASN A 308 -7.33 -15.96 5.23
C ASN A 308 -7.81 -16.18 6.65
N VAL A 309 -7.96 -17.46 7.04
CA VAL A 309 -8.56 -17.82 8.32
C VAL A 309 -7.74 -17.33 9.52
N PRO A 310 -6.42 -17.56 9.59
CA PRO A 310 -5.64 -17.08 10.73
C PRO A 310 -5.54 -15.55 10.76
N SER A 311 -5.52 -14.88 9.60
CA SER A 311 -5.55 -13.41 9.54
C SER A 311 -6.86 -12.81 10.06
N VAL A 312 -8.00 -13.44 9.76
CA VAL A 312 -9.29 -13.05 10.35
C VAL A 312 -9.28 -13.25 11.86
N LYS A 313 -8.73 -14.37 12.34
CA LYS A 313 -8.63 -14.62 13.79
C LYS A 313 -7.70 -13.62 14.47
N LEU A 314 -6.59 -13.27 13.83
CA LEU A 314 -5.69 -12.22 14.30
C LEU A 314 -6.39 -10.87 14.39
N LEU A 315 -7.13 -10.46 13.35
CA LEU A 315 -7.91 -9.22 13.38
C LEU A 315 -8.98 -9.24 14.49
N GLN A 316 -9.63 -10.38 14.71
CA GLN A 316 -10.60 -10.53 15.79
C GLN A 316 -9.95 -10.31 17.16
N ASN A 317 -8.77 -10.89 17.40
CA ASN A 317 -8.05 -10.76 18.65
C ASN A 317 -7.48 -9.34 18.84
N TYR A 318 -6.95 -8.74 17.77
CA TYR A 318 -6.41 -7.38 17.78
C TYR A 318 -7.51 -6.30 17.94
N GLY A 319 -8.70 -6.57 17.40
CA GLY A 319 -9.86 -5.69 17.43
C GLY A 319 -10.02 -4.89 16.14
N VAL A 320 -11.21 -4.98 15.53
CA VAL A 320 -11.53 -4.31 14.25
C VAL A 320 -11.48 -2.78 14.39
N ASN A 321 -12.11 -2.23 15.44
CA ASN A 321 -12.13 -0.78 15.67
C ASN A 321 -10.73 -0.22 15.89
N LYS A 322 -9.93 -0.96 16.67
CA LYS A 322 -8.54 -0.60 16.94
C LYS A 322 -7.73 -0.57 15.65
N PHE A 323 -7.74 -1.66 14.88
CA PHE A 323 -7.03 -1.73 13.60
C PHE A 323 -7.46 -0.64 12.61
N LEU A 324 -8.75 -0.34 12.53
CA LEU A 324 -9.28 0.73 11.69
C LEU A 324 -8.72 2.10 12.09
N ASN A 325 -8.64 2.39 13.39
CA ASN A 325 -8.05 3.63 13.89
C ASN A 325 -6.55 3.69 13.61
N ASP A 326 -5.82 2.58 13.80
CA ASP A 326 -4.41 2.48 13.47
C ASP A 326 -4.15 2.75 11.98
N LEU A 327 -4.96 2.18 11.08
CA LEU A 327 -4.88 2.49 9.64
C LEU A 327 -5.11 3.98 9.34
N ARG A 328 -6.13 4.61 9.96
CA ARG A 328 -6.38 6.04 9.77
C ARG A 328 -5.21 6.90 10.23
N MET A 329 -4.62 6.59 11.39
CA MET A 329 -3.47 7.33 11.92
C MET A 329 -2.19 7.12 11.09
N LEU A 330 -2.03 5.95 10.47
CA LEU A 330 -0.94 5.67 9.54
C LEU A 330 -1.07 6.43 8.21
N GLY A 331 -2.24 7.00 7.93
CA GLY A 331 -2.48 7.85 6.75
C GLY A 331 -3.42 7.26 5.69
N PHE A 332 -4.18 6.20 5.99
CA PHE A 332 -5.23 5.75 5.09
C PHE A 332 -6.41 6.73 5.10
N THR A 333 -6.63 7.43 3.97
CA THR A 333 -7.60 8.52 3.83
C THR A 333 -8.97 8.04 3.38
N THR A 334 -9.06 6.84 2.80
CA THR A 334 -10.28 6.30 2.20
C THR A 334 -11.19 5.57 3.21
N LEU A 335 -10.68 5.25 4.40
CA LEU A 335 -11.35 4.44 5.41
C LEU A 335 -12.33 5.24 6.28
N ASN A 336 -13.43 5.70 5.67
CA ASN A 336 -14.35 6.69 6.26
C ASN A 336 -15.62 6.13 6.93
N LYS A 337 -15.75 4.80 7.06
CA LYS A 337 -16.90 4.12 7.71
C LYS A 337 -16.52 3.55 9.07
N GLU A 338 -17.51 3.24 9.89
CA GLU A 338 -17.27 2.66 11.23
C GLU A 338 -16.87 1.19 11.19
N ALA A 339 -16.37 0.69 12.32
CA ALA A 339 -15.88 -0.69 12.45
C ALA A 339 -16.96 -1.74 12.14
N GLU A 340 -18.23 -1.45 12.46
CA GLU A 340 -19.38 -2.32 12.19
C GLU A 340 -19.64 -2.48 10.70
N HIS A 341 -19.31 -1.46 9.89
CA HIS A 341 -19.45 -1.52 8.44
C HIS A 341 -18.40 -2.44 7.81
N TYR A 342 -17.14 -2.29 8.21
CA TYR A 342 -16.05 -3.07 7.62
C TYR A 342 -15.97 -4.50 8.18
N GLY A 343 -16.19 -4.65 9.48
CA GLY A 343 -16.13 -5.92 10.19
C GLY A 343 -14.83 -6.70 10.00
N LEU A 344 -14.89 -8.02 10.23
CA LEU A 344 -13.78 -8.93 9.94
C LEU A 344 -13.39 -9.02 8.45
N PRO A 345 -14.29 -8.82 7.46
CA PRO A 345 -13.90 -8.74 6.06
C PRO A 345 -12.87 -7.65 5.73
N LEU A 346 -12.67 -6.64 6.60
CA LEU A 346 -11.65 -5.61 6.46
C LEU A 346 -10.28 -6.18 6.04
N ILE A 347 -9.81 -7.24 6.70
CA ILE A 347 -8.48 -7.83 6.43
C ILE A 347 -8.43 -8.68 5.15
N LEU A 348 -9.58 -8.96 4.54
CA LEU A 348 -9.72 -9.79 3.33
C LEU A 348 -10.12 -8.98 2.09
N GLY A 349 -10.17 -7.65 2.17
CA GLY A 349 -10.54 -6.79 1.04
C GLY A 349 -11.92 -6.18 1.13
N GLY A 350 -12.58 -6.25 2.28
CA GLY A 350 -13.86 -5.58 2.55
C GLY A 350 -13.76 -4.06 2.68
N ALA A 351 -12.56 -3.48 2.55
CA ALA A 351 -12.34 -2.05 2.52
C ALA A 351 -11.66 -1.61 1.23
N GLU A 352 -11.85 -0.33 0.91
CA GLU A 352 -11.28 0.28 -0.29
C GLU A 352 -10.12 1.19 0.11
N VAL A 353 -8.97 1.02 -0.54
CA VAL A 353 -7.75 1.79 -0.29
C VAL A 353 -7.18 2.31 -1.61
N SER A 354 -6.46 3.44 -1.55
CA SER A 354 -5.72 3.97 -2.69
C SER A 354 -4.31 3.33 -2.73
N LEU A 355 -3.69 3.30 -3.92
CA LEU A 355 -2.30 2.84 -4.05
C LEU A 355 -1.34 3.79 -3.33
N ILE A 356 -1.67 5.08 -3.35
CA ILE A 356 -0.81 6.11 -2.78
C ILE A 356 -0.72 6.01 -1.25
N ASP A 357 -1.84 5.73 -0.58
CA ASP A 357 -1.88 5.52 0.88
C ASP A 357 -1.07 4.27 1.26
N LEU A 358 -1.18 3.19 0.48
CA LEU A 358 -0.38 1.98 0.68
C LEU A 358 1.11 2.28 0.58
N VAL A 359 1.54 2.94 -0.49
CA VAL A 359 2.96 3.24 -0.73
C VAL A 359 3.51 4.21 0.32
N GLN A 360 2.70 5.17 0.78
CA GLN A 360 3.04 6.05 1.89
C GLN A 360 3.34 5.24 3.17
N VAL A 361 2.45 4.34 3.57
CA VAL A 361 2.62 3.57 4.82
C VAL A 361 3.83 2.65 4.76
N TYR A 362 4.01 1.91 3.66
CA TYR A 362 5.16 1.02 3.51
C TYR A 362 6.49 1.79 3.37
N SER A 363 6.47 2.97 2.73
CA SER A 363 7.62 3.88 2.72
C SER A 363 7.95 4.39 4.12
N GLY A 364 6.93 4.67 4.94
CA GLY A 364 7.11 5.03 6.35
C GLY A 364 7.72 3.90 7.17
N MET A 365 7.25 2.67 6.99
CA MET A 365 7.87 1.48 7.61
C MET A 365 9.34 1.33 7.23
N ALA A 366 9.67 1.47 5.94
CA ALA A 366 11.05 1.43 5.44
C ALA A 366 11.91 2.55 6.07
N LYS A 367 11.39 3.78 6.08
CA LYS A 367 12.07 4.94 6.68
C LYS A 367 12.30 4.75 8.17
N THR A 368 11.32 4.22 8.90
CA THR A 368 11.45 3.90 10.32
C THR A 368 12.58 2.91 10.58
N LEU A 369 12.59 1.76 9.90
CA LEU A 369 13.60 0.73 10.09
C LEU A 369 15.01 1.23 9.73
N SER A 370 15.15 1.88 8.56
CA SER A 370 16.45 2.44 8.15
C SER A 370 16.93 3.55 9.09
N THR A 371 16.03 4.38 9.62
CA THR A 371 16.40 5.46 10.54
C THR A 371 16.86 4.90 11.88
N PHE A 372 16.14 3.90 12.42
CA PHE A 372 16.49 3.26 13.69
C PHE A 372 17.93 2.71 13.66
N ASN A 373 18.30 1.99 12.59
CA ASN A 373 19.62 1.40 12.44
C ASN A 373 20.75 2.44 12.28
N ILE A 374 20.48 3.61 11.68
CA ILE A 374 21.53 4.63 11.42
C ILE A 374 21.57 5.78 12.44
N LYS A 375 20.50 5.99 13.23
CA LYS A 375 20.36 7.12 14.17
C LYS A 375 20.41 6.69 15.64
N SER A 376 21.21 5.67 15.94
CA SER A 376 21.42 5.17 17.31
C SER A 376 20.10 4.78 17.97
N SER A 377 19.30 3.97 17.28
CA SER A 377 18.07 3.37 17.81
C SER A 377 17.00 4.39 18.18
N LYS A 378 16.94 5.46 17.38
CA LYS A 378 15.92 6.49 17.46
C LYS A 378 14.99 6.44 16.26
N TYR A 379 13.75 6.75 16.54
CA TYR A 379 12.65 6.84 15.60
C TYR A 379 12.44 8.28 15.16
N LEU A 380 12.03 8.43 13.91
CA LEU A 380 11.62 9.71 13.35
C LEU A 380 10.12 9.92 13.58
N GLU A 381 9.72 11.02 14.21
CA GLU A 381 8.29 11.26 14.55
C GLU A 381 7.39 11.45 13.32
N ASN A 382 7.94 11.99 12.23
CA ASN A 382 7.25 12.21 10.96
C ASN A 382 7.47 11.07 9.94
N ALA A 383 7.93 9.89 10.38
CA ALA A 383 8.19 8.77 9.47
C ALA A 383 6.96 8.36 8.62
N PHE A 384 5.73 8.62 9.09
CA PHE A 384 4.47 8.28 8.41
C PHE A 384 3.68 9.49 7.88
N GLU A 385 4.28 10.69 7.82
CA GLU A 385 3.62 11.86 7.22
C GLU A 385 3.38 11.69 5.71
N GLU A 386 2.67 12.64 5.10
CA GLU A 386 2.37 12.57 3.67
C GLU A 386 3.66 12.52 2.83
N ILE A 387 3.67 11.66 1.79
CA ILE A 387 4.78 11.65 0.84
C ILE A 387 4.90 12.98 0.11
N SER A 388 6.13 13.36 -0.21
CA SER A 388 6.44 14.60 -0.91
C SER A 388 6.28 14.45 -2.43
N TRP A 389 5.50 15.34 -3.03
CA TRP A 389 5.31 15.44 -4.48
C TRP A 389 6.31 16.40 -5.14
N ASN A 390 6.87 17.31 -4.35
CA ASN A 390 7.91 18.24 -4.74
C ASN A 390 9.28 17.62 -4.51
N LYS A 391 10.32 18.19 -5.13
CA LYS A 391 11.70 17.88 -4.75
C LYS A 391 11.93 18.50 -3.37
N ALA A 392 11.71 17.73 -2.30
CA ALA A 392 11.91 18.21 -0.94
C ALA A 392 13.34 18.78 -0.82
N ILE A 393 13.45 20.06 -0.48
CA ILE A 393 14.66 20.69 0.05
C ILE A 393 14.29 21.14 1.46
N SER A 394 14.38 20.24 2.43
CA SER A 394 14.53 20.59 3.84
C SER A 394 14.87 19.35 4.67
N ASP A 395 16.08 19.36 5.23
CA ASP A 395 16.49 18.54 6.38
C ASP A 395 16.04 19.19 7.71
N ASP A 396 15.13 20.17 7.67
CA ASP A 396 14.76 20.96 8.85
C ASP A 396 13.86 20.19 9.82
N GLU A 397 14.40 20.03 11.03
CA GLU A 397 13.81 19.53 12.29
C GLU A 397 13.17 18.15 12.24
N ASN A 398 13.95 17.16 11.80
CA ASN A 398 13.68 15.76 12.10
C ASN A 398 13.74 15.52 13.61
N VAL A 399 12.59 15.57 14.29
CA VAL A 399 12.47 15.23 15.71
C VAL A 399 12.67 13.72 15.87
N LEU A 400 13.66 13.37 16.68
CA LEU A 400 14.01 11.98 16.98
C LEU A 400 13.52 11.61 18.39
N SER A 401 12.87 10.46 18.50
CA SER A 401 12.39 9.88 19.76
C SER A 401 13.00 8.49 19.99
N TYR A 402 13.13 8.06 21.23
CA TYR A 402 13.46 6.66 21.54
C TYR A 402 12.23 5.75 21.44
N ASP A 403 11.03 6.32 21.53
CA ASP A 403 9.78 5.58 21.42
C ASP A 403 9.21 5.68 20.00
N PRO A 404 8.82 4.56 19.38
CA PRO A 404 8.19 4.59 18.08
C PRO A 404 6.77 5.16 18.18
N LYS A 405 6.41 6.03 17.23
CA LYS A 405 5.05 6.60 17.17
C LYS A 405 3.97 5.56 16.84
N PHE A 406 4.31 4.56 16.03
CA PHE A 406 3.35 3.54 15.56
C PHE A 406 3.88 2.11 15.67
N MET A 407 5.05 1.84 15.05
CA MET A 407 5.63 0.51 15.00
C MET A 407 7.13 0.58 15.30
N ASN A 408 7.60 -0.33 16.15
CA ASN A 408 9.01 -0.51 16.48
C ASN A 408 9.78 -1.21 15.35
N ALA A 409 11.10 -1.09 15.37
CA ALA A 409 11.96 -1.59 14.30
C ALA A 409 11.92 -3.13 14.18
N GLY A 410 11.86 -3.85 15.31
CA GLY A 410 11.82 -5.31 15.36
C GLY A 410 10.55 -5.90 14.74
N SER A 411 9.40 -5.25 14.93
CA SER A 411 8.13 -5.65 14.29
C SER A 411 8.14 -5.42 12.78
N ILE A 412 8.64 -4.27 12.32
CA ILE A 412 8.76 -3.95 10.90
C ILE A 412 9.73 -4.92 10.22
N TRP A 413 10.91 -5.13 10.80
CA TRP A 413 11.91 -6.06 10.27
C TRP A 413 11.34 -7.47 10.16
N SER A 414 10.70 -7.98 11.21
CA SER A 414 10.07 -9.31 11.20
C SER A 414 8.97 -9.44 10.14
N THR A 415 8.22 -8.37 9.91
CA THR A 415 7.20 -8.28 8.86
C THR A 415 7.83 -8.36 7.47
N PHE A 416 8.88 -7.57 7.23
CA PHE A 416 9.62 -7.59 5.98
C PHE A 416 10.26 -8.96 5.72
N GLN A 417 10.84 -9.61 6.74
CA GLN A 417 11.37 -10.96 6.59
C GLN A 417 10.29 -11.99 6.22
N ALA A 418 9.10 -11.91 6.83
CA ALA A 418 7.98 -12.77 6.44
C ALA A 418 7.52 -12.50 4.98
N MET A 419 7.56 -11.24 4.53
CA MET A 419 7.25 -10.85 3.15
C MET A 419 8.29 -11.29 2.12
N THR A 420 9.54 -11.54 2.53
CA THR A 420 10.59 -12.08 1.66
C THR A 420 10.20 -13.46 1.10
N HIS A 421 9.55 -14.28 1.93
CA HIS A 421 9.19 -15.66 1.62
C HIS A 421 7.86 -15.80 0.85
N VAL A 422 7.22 -14.69 0.47
CA VAL A 422 6.05 -14.72 -0.41
C VAL A 422 6.45 -15.30 -1.77
N GLU A 423 5.69 -16.28 -2.26
CA GLU A 423 5.97 -17.03 -3.49
C GLU A 423 6.15 -16.12 -4.70
N ARG A 424 7.35 -16.11 -5.29
CA ARG A 424 7.71 -15.23 -6.40
C ARG A 424 7.01 -15.65 -7.71
N PRO A 425 6.57 -14.68 -8.54
CA PRO A 425 5.97 -15.01 -9.83
C PRO A 425 6.93 -15.81 -10.72
N ASN A 426 6.41 -16.84 -11.38
CA ASN A 426 7.15 -17.69 -12.34
C ASN A 426 8.37 -18.44 -11.76
N GLN A 427 8.43 -18.65 -10.44
CA GLN A 427 9.52 -19.40 -9.79
C GLN A 427 8.95 -20.40 -8.77
N GLU A 428 8.96 -21.69 -9.11
CA GLU A 428 8.69 -22.77 -8.15
C GLU A 428 9.87 -22.94 -7.20
N GLY A 429 9.83 -22.26 -6.05
CA GLY A 429 10.73 -22.47 -4.92
C GLY A 429 12.22 -22.15 -5.14
N GLN A 430 12.96 -22.00 -4.03
CA GLN A 430 14.43 -21.85 -3.99
C GLN A 430 15.03 -20.60 -4.66
N TRP A 431 14.24 -19.54 -4.88
CA TRP A 431 14.77 -18.28 -5.41
C TRP A 431 15.94 -17.72 -4.58
N GLU A 432 15.93 -17.97 -3.26
CA GLU A 432 16.94 -17.59 -2.27
C GLU A 432 18.34 -18.18 -2.56
N LYS A 433 18.39 -19.28 -3.33
CA LYS A 433 19.66 -19.92 -3.71
C LYS A 433 20.37 -19.21 -4.86
N PHE A 434 19.69 -18.31 -5.57
CA PHE A 434 20.30 -17.53 -6.64
C PHE A 434 20.89 -16.24 -6.06
N LYS A 435 22.22 -16.08 -6.15
CA LYS A 435 22.92 -14.83 -5.78
C LYS A 435 22.43 -13.59 -6.54
N SER A 436 21.76 -13.79 -7.67
CA SER A 436 21.14 -12.73 -8.48
C SER A 436 19.73 -12.35 -8.01
N ALA A 437 19.16 -13.06 -7.03
CA ALA A 437 17.82 -12.78 -6.58
C ALA A 437 17.77 -11.50 -5.76
N MET A 438 16.94 -10.58 -6.22
CA MET A 438 16.77 -9.28 -5.61
C MET A 438 16.07 -9.41 -4.25
N PRO A 439 16.59 -8.85 -3.16
CA PRO A 439 16.00 -8.98 -1.82
C PRO A 439 14.84 -7.99 -1.66
N ILE A 440 13.72 -8.30 -2.32
CA ILE A 440 12.50 -7.49 -2.28
C ILE A 440 11.57 -8.07 -1.23
N HIS A 441 11.15 -7.24 -0.28
CA HIS A 441 10.07 -7.56 0.65
C HIS A 441 8.76 -7.15 -0.01
N TRP A 442 7.90 -8.09 -0.36
CA TRP A 442 6.72 -7.76 -1.17
C TRP A 442 5.47 -8.50 -0.73
N LYS A 443 4.31 -7.94 -1.09
CA LYS A 443 3.01 -8.52 -0.80
C LYS A 443 2.05 -8.28 -1.96
N THR A 444 1.21 -9.26 -2.22
CA THR A 444 0.11 -9.18 -3.18
C THR A 444 -1.24 -8.99 -2.50
N GLY A 445 -2.17 -8.38 -3.24
CA GLY A 445 -3.59 -8.34 -2.91
C GLY A 445 -4.40 -8.71 -4.15
N THR A 446 -5.43 -9.51 -3.99
CA THR A 446 -6.42 -9.77 -5.05
C THR A 446 -7.78 -9.47 -4.46
N SER A 447 -8.56 -8.60 -5.12
CA SER A 447 -9.91 -8.28 -4.65
C SER A 447 -10.89 -9.41 -4.93
N TYR A 448 -12.00 -9.42 -4.18
CA TYR A 448 -13.06 -10.39 -4.41
C TYR A 448 -13.65 -10.24 -5.82
N GLY A 449 -13.79 -11.37 -6.53
CA GLY A 449 -14.27 -11.39 -7.90
C GLY A 449 -13.24 -10.93 -8.94
N ASN A 450 -11.94 -10.87 -8.59
CA ASN A 450 -10.85 -10.60 -9.53
C ASN A 450 -11.02 -9.28 -10.30
N ARG A 451 -11.24 -8.18 -9.57
CA ARG A 451 -11.37 -6.83 -10.16
C ARG A 451 -10.07 -6.02 -10.07
N ASP A 452 -9.31 -6.27 -9.02
CA ASP A 452 -8.10 -5.53 -8.66
C ASP A 452 -6.99 -6.50 -8.27
N ALA A 453 -5.84 -6.35 -8.93
CA ALA A 453 -4.60 -7.00 -8.57
C ALA A 453 -3.63 -5.95 -8.06
N TRP A 454 -3.18 -6.15 -6.83
CA TRP A 454 -2.21 -5.29 -6.14
C TRP A 454 -0.89 -6.01 -5.96
N ALA A 455 0.20 -5.25 -6.07
CA ALA A 455 1.50 -5.67 -5.57
C ALA A 455 2.20 -4.46 -4.95
N ILE A 456 2.74 -4.64 -3.75
CA ILE A 456 3.60 -3.66 -3.09
C ILE A 456 4.93 -4.33 -2.78
N GLY A 457 6.02 -3.63 -3.08
CA GLY A 457 7.36 -4.05 -2.75
C GLY A 457 8.10 -2.95 -2.00
N VAL A 458 9.03 -3.36 -1.16
CA VAL A 458 9.85 -2.49 -0.33
C VAL A 458 11.28 -2.99 -0.32
N THR A 459 12.20 -2.05 -0.50
CA THR A 459 13.64 -2.17 -0.24
C THR A 459 14.09 -0.98 0.62
N PRO A 460 15.33 -0.94 1.12
CA PRO A 460 15.81 0.23 1.87
C PRO A 460 15.73 1.53 1.08
N GLN A 461 15.92 1.48 -0.24
CA GLN A 461 15.92 2.67 -1.10
C GLN A 461 14.54 3.03 -1.64
N PHE A 462 13.74 2.05 -2.08
CA PHE A 462 12.49 2.33 -2.79
C PHE A 462 11.31 1.50 -2.29
N THR A 463 10.16 2.16 -2.21
CA THR A 463 8.85 1.51 -2.12
C THR A 463 8.16 1.65 -3.47
N VAL A 464 7.71 0.53 -4.02
CA VAL A 464 7.00 0.48 -5.30
C VAL A 464 5.61 -0.11 -5.08
N GLY A 465 4.60 0.62 -5.52
CA GLY A 465 3.22 0.14 -5.57
C GLY A 465 2.77 -0.07 -7.00
N VAL A 466 2.04 -1.15 -7.24
CA VAL A 466 1.44 -1.51 -8.53
C VAL A 466 -0.02 -1.91 -8.33
N TRP A 467 -0.88 -1.38 -9.20
CA TRP A 467 -2.26 -1.82 -9.38
C TRP A 467 -2.46 -2.24 -10.85
N VAL A 468 -3.17 -3.34 -11.07
CA VAL A 468 -3.58 -3.84 -12.39
C VAL A 468 -5.05 -4.25 -12.34
N GLY A 469 -5.82 -3.88 -13.36
CA GLY A 469 -7.24 -4.21 -13.44
C GLY A 469 -7.94 -3.48 -14.58
N ASN A 470 -9.25 -3.32 -14.47
CA ASN A 470 -10.06 -2.50 -15.38
C ASN A 470 -10.63 -1.31 -14.63
N SER A 471 -10.43 -0.11 -15.16
CA SER A 471 -10.82 1.14 -14.49
C SER A 471 -12.33 1.29 -14.33
N ASP A 472 -13.14 0.62 -15.15
CA ASP A 472 -14.59 0.51 -15.00
C ASP A 472 -15.04 -0.52 -13.93
N GLY A 473 -14.09 -1.28 -13.38
CA GLY A 473 -14.32 -2.32 -12.38
C GLY A 473 -14.75 -3.67 -12.95
N GLN A 474 -14.72 -3.89 -14.27
CA GLN A 474 -15.05 -5.20 -14.84
C GLN A 474 -14.10 -6.30 -14.33
N PRO A 475 -14.64 -7.44 -13.84
CA PRO A 475 -13.83 -8.53 -13.33
C PRO A 475 -13.19 -9.34 -14.47
N HIS A 476 -12.03 -9.92 -14.22
CA HIS A 476 -11.42 -10.88 -15.14
C HIS A 476 -10.63 -11.95 -14.37
N PRO A 477 -10.75 -13.26 -14.68
CA PRO A 477 -10.09 -14.34 -13.92
C PRO A 477 -8.57 -14.19 -13.78
N ASP A 478 -7.91 -13.61 -14.79
CA ASP A 478 -6.46 -13.39 -14.77
C ASP A 478 -6.01 -12.16 -13.96
N ILE A 479 -6.94 -11.35 -13.43
CA ILE A 479 -6.63 -10.27 -12.47
C ILE A 479 -6.37 -10.92 -11.11
N ILE A 480 -5.13 -11.38 -10.94
CA ILE A 480 -4.63 -11.97 -9.70
C ILE A 480 -3.33 -11.26 -9.34
N GLY A 481 -3.17 -10.89 -8.07
CA GLY A 481 -2.00 -10.14 -7.59
C GLY A 481 -0.66 -10.78 -7.98
N VAL A 482 -0.53 -12.11 -7.86
CA VAL A 482 0.73 -12.83 -8.14
C VAL A 482 1.08 -12.92 -9.63
N SER A 483 0.09 -12.97 -10.53
CA SER A 483 0.32 -13.17 -11.97
C SER A 483 0.17 -11.91 -12.81
N ALA A 484 -0.60 -10.90 -12.35
CA ALA A 484 -0.82 -9.66 -13.07
C ALA A 484 0.03 -8.50 -12.53
N ALA A 485 -0.04 -8.22 -11.22
CA ALA A 485 0.67 -7.10 -10.60
C ALA A 485 2.11 -7.45 -10.18
N GLY A 486 2.33 -8.68 -9.73
CA GLY A 486 3.64 -9.20 -9.30
C GLY A 486 4.72 -9.07 -10.38
N PRO A 487 4.54 -9.61 -11.60
CA PRO A 487 5.56 -9.52 -12.65
C PRO A 487 5.93 -8.08 -13.01
N LEU A 488 4.95 -7.18 -13.05
CA LEU A 488 5.17 -5.75 -13.26
C LEU A 488 6.02 -5.14 -12.13
N LEU A 489 5.70 -5.45 -10.86
CA LEU A 489 6.50 -5.03 -9.70
C LEU A 489 7.97 -5.48 -9.81
N PHE A 490 8.20 -6.77 -10.10
CA PHE A 490 9.55 -7.32 -10.21
C PHE A 490 10.35 -6.73 -11.38
N ASP A 491 9.72 -6.48 -12.53
CA ASP A 491 10.38 -5.82 -13.66
C ASP A 491 10.76 -4.37 -13.35
N ILE A 492 9.93 -3.64 -12.60
CA ILE A 492 10.28 -2.29 -12.10
C ILE A 492 11.51 -2.36 -11.20
N TYR A 493 11.53 -3.29 -10.24
CA TYR A 493 12.69 -3.46 -9.36
C TYR A 493 13.95 -3.89 -10.11
N ASN A 494 13.85 -4.81 -11.07
CA ASN A 494 14.98 -5.23 -11.90
C ASN A 494 15.65 -4.04 -12.59
N PHE A 495 14.88 -3.05 -13.04
CA PHE A 495 15.46 -1.82 -13.57
C PHE A 495 16.09 -0.94 -12.49
N LEU A 496 15.44 -0.78 -11.33
CA LEU A 496 15.98 0.03 -10.24
C LEU A 496 17.33 -0.51 -9.72
N ASN A 497 17.65 -1.80 -9.97
CA ASN A 497 18.93 -2.44 -9.65
C ASN A 497 19.36 -2.22 -8.18
N VAL A 498 18.39 -2.24 -7.27
CA VAL A 498 18.60 -2.14 -5.82
C VAL A 498 19.29 -3.41 -5.29
N ARG A 499 20.40 -3.21 -4.57
CA ARG A 499 21.15 -4.30 -3.91
C ARG A 499 21.18 -4.19 -2.39
N GLU A 500 20.75 -3.06 -1.86
CA GLU A 500 20.71 -2.81 -0.43
C GLU A 500 19.65 -3.71 0.24
N VAL A 501 19.97 -4.19 1.43
CA VAL A 501 19.09 -5.02 2.27
C VAL A 501 18.86 -4.31 3.59
N PHE A 502 17.69 -4.52 4.21
CA PHE A 502 17.47 -4.02 5.56
C PHE A 502 18.36 -4.79 6.55
N GLU A 503 19.11 -4.05 7.36
CA GLU A 503 19.87 -4.61 8.46
C GLU A 503 18.93 -5.00 9.62
N GLU A 504 19.30 -6.04 10.37
CA GLU A 504 18.57 -6.44 11.58
C GLU A 504 18.71 -5.36 12.67
N PRO A 505 17.61 -4.89 13.26
CA PRO A 505 17.63 -3.84 14.29
C PRO A 505 17.98 -4.44 15.65
N PHE A 506 19.26 -4.78 15.87
CA PHE A 506 19.71 -5.50 17.07
C PHE A 506 19.26 -4.87 18.40
N ASP A 507 19.16 -3.54 18.49
CA ASP A 507 18.73 -2.84 19.70
C ASP A 507 17.23 -2.99 20.03
N ASP A 508 16.41 -3.45 19.07
CA ASP A 508 14.98 -3.76 19.26
C ASP A 508 14.70 -5.28 19.16
N MET A 509 15.76 -6.07 19.17
CA MET A 509 15.74 -7.53 19.15
C MET A 509 16.44 -8.08 20.39
N VAL A 510 16.07 -9.29 20.79
CA VAL A 510 16.68 -9.95 21.95
C VAL A 510 16.80 -11.44 21.70
N GLU A 511 17.96 -12.01 22.04
CA GLU A 511 18.17 -13.44 21.93
C GLU A 511 17.41 -14.19 23.04
N LYS A 512 16.61 -15.19 22.64
CA LYS A 512 15.86 -16.06 23.56
C LYS A 512 15.96 -17.52 23.13
N GLN A 513 15.79 -18.42 24.11
CA GLN A 513 15.55 -19.83 23.83
C GLN A 513 14.13 -20.00 23.31
N ILE A 514 14.00 -20.49 22.08
CA ILE A 514 12.73 -20.71 21.38
C ILE A 514 12.50 -22.20 21.22
N CYS A 515 11.27 -22.63 21.48
CA CYS A 515 10.82 -23.98 21.21
C CYS A 515 10.70 -24.18 19.69
N ASN A 516 11.43 -25.15 19.13
CA ASN A 516 11.47 -25.39 17.69
C ASN A 516 10.13 -25.86 17.10
N LEU A 517 9.22 -26.40 17.92
CA LEU A 517 7.90 -26.87 17.47
C LEU A 517 6.84 -25.77 17.54
N SER A 518 6.84 -24.94 18.59
CA SER A 518 5.84 -23.89 18.73
C SER A 518 6.27 -22.53 18.21
N GLY A 519 7.57 -22.31 17.98
CA GLY A 519 8.16 -21.01 17.65
C GLY A 519 7.93 -19.93 18.71
N MET A 520 7.68 -20.35 19.96
CA MET A 520 7.46 -19.49 21.13
C MET A 520 8.62 -19.64 22.11
N ILE A 521 8.73 -18.74 23.08
CA ILE A 521 9.77 -18.81 24.13
C ILE A 521 9.65 -20.14 24.87
N ALA A 522 10.76 -20.88 24.90
CA ALA A 522 10.81 -22.21 25.48
C ALA A 522 10.57 -22.16 27.00
N GLN A 523 9.90 -23.20 27.50
CA GLN A 523 9.81 -23.51 28.93
C GLN A 523 10.64 -24.76 29.23
N GLU A 524 10.77 -25.12 30.51
CA GLU A 524 11.50 -26.31 30.96
C GLU A 524 11.04 -27.62 30.31
N ASN A 525 9.77 -27.70 29.90
CA ASN A 525 9.15 -28.84 29.23
C ASN A 525 9.46 -28.94 27.72
N CYS A 526 10.20 -27.98 27.14
CA CYS A 526 10.48 -27.96 25.72
C CYS A 526 11.74 -28.77 25.40
N ASP A 527 11.59 -29.93 24.75
CA ASP A 527 12.72 -30.83 24.50
C ASP A 527 13.64 -30.36 23.35
N LYS A 528 13.09 -29.60 22.40
CA LYS A 528 13.81 -29.10 21.21
C LYS A 528 13.81 -27.58 21.22
N ILE A 529 14.97 -27.00 21.56
CA ILE A 529 15.14 -25.56 21.65
C ILE A 529 16.25 -25.05 20.71
N SER A 530 16.16 -23.78 20.33
CA SER A 530 17.21 -23.04 19.62
C SER A 530 17.29 -21.61 20.14
N TYR A 531 18.46 -20.98 20.04
CA TYR A 531 18.61 -19.56 20.33
C TYR A 531 18.29 -18.77 19.08
N LYS A 532 17.40 -17.78 19.20
CA LYS A 532 17.02 -16.89 18.11
C LYS A 532 16.81 -15.47 18.62
N ASN A 533 17.12 -14.49 17.79
CA ASN A 533 16.74 -13.10 18.00
C ASN A 533 15.25 -12.93 17.72
N VAL A 534 14.55 -12.30 18.65
CA VAL A 534 13.11 -12.07 18.57
C VAL A 534 12.78 -10.63 18.93
N PRO A 535 11.70 -10.03 18.41
CA PRO A 535 11.34 -8.66 18.74
C PRO A 535 11.18 -8.46 20.25
N LEU A 536 11.73 -7.37 20.78
CA LEU A 536 11.72 -7.08 22.21
C LEU A 536 10.30 -7.03 22.79
N SER A 537 9.32 -6.55 22.01
CA SER A 537 7.90 -6.49 22.38
C SER A 537 7.27 -7.86 22.67
N CYS A 538 7.83 -8.96 22.16
CA CYS A 538 7.23 -10.29 22.26
C CYS A 538 7.60 -11.04 23.55
N ILE A 539 8.59 -10.58 24.33
CA ILE A 539 9.20 -11.41 25.38
C ILE A 539 8.29 -11.79 26.54
N ILE A 540 7.27 -10.98 26.83
CA ILE A 540 6.47 -11.12 28.05
C ILE A 540 5.34 -12.15 27.85
N ASN A 541 4.71 -12.15 26.67
CA ASN A 541 3.43 -12.83 26.47
C ASN A 541 3.52 -14.10 25.61
N GLN A 542 4.67 -14.37 24.98
CA GLN A 542 4.81 -15.41 23.96
C GLN A 542 5.59 -16.64 24.45
N VAL A 543 5.11 -17.24 25.54
CA VAL A 543 5.72 -18.45 26.14
C VAL A 543 5.01 -19.72 25.64
N CYS A 544 5.78 -20.79 25.41
CA CYS A 544 5.28 -22.07 24.92
C CYS A 544 4.32 -22.71 25.94
N HIS A 545 3.07 -22.95 25.51
CA HIS A 545 2.03 -23.60 26.31
C HIS A 545 1.57 -24.94 25.71
N PHE A 546 2.25 -25.42 24.67
CA PHE A 546 1.90 -26.63 23.92
C PHE A 546 2.53 -27.90 24.48
N HIS A 547 3.67 -27.78 25.17
CA HIS A 547 4.34 -28.91 25.78
C HIS A 547 3.64 -29.27 27.10
N LYS A 548 3.21 -30.52 27.23
CA LYS A 548 2.53 -31.04 28.43
C LYS A 548 3.24 -32.27 28.92
N HIS A 549 3.61 -32.26 30.20
CA HIS A 549 4.13 -33.44 30.88
C HIS A 549 3.03 -34.49 31.02
N LYS A 550 3.33 -35.69 30.55
CA LYS A 550 2.47 -36.86 30.69
C LYS A 550 3.32 -38.05 31.10
N ILE A 551 2.76 -38.85 31.99
CA ILE A 551 3.43 -40.06 32.47
C ILE A 551 3.05 -41.20 31.54
N ILE A 552 4.06 -41.90 31.03
CA ILE A 552 3.90 -43.11 30.21
C ILE A 552 4.47 -44.31 30.94
N ASP A 553 3.92 -45.49 30.65
CA ASP A 553 4.58 -46.75 30.97
C ASP A 553 5.67 -47.06 29.91
N LYS A 554 6.89 -47.36 30.35
CA LYS A 554 8.05 -47.59 29.47
C LYS A 554 7.90 -48.81 28.57
N HIS A 555 7.09 -49.80 28.96
CA HIS A 555 6.92 -51.05 28.22
C HIS A 555 5.80 -50.94 27.19
N THR A 556 4.68 -50.33 27.56
CA THR A 556 3.51 -50.22 26.68
C THR A 556 3.48 -48.93 25.85
N GLY A 557 4.15 -47.87 26.33
CA GLY A 557 4.06 -46.52 25.75
C GLY A 557 2.71 -45.82 26.00
N HIS A 558 1.80 -46.45 26.75
CA HIS A 558 0.48 -45.87 27.08
C HIS A 558 0.58 -44.83 28.19
N LEU A 559 -0.37 -43.88 28.18
CA LEU A 559 -0.50 -42.92 29.26
C LEU A 559 -0.95 -43.62 30.55
N VAL A 560 -0.35 -43.25 31.68
CA VAL A 560 -0.71 -43.75 33.01
C VAL A 560 -0.81 -42.59 34.00
N TYR A 561 -1.58 -42.79 35.06
CA TYR A 561 -1.57 -41.87 36.20
C TYR A 561 -0.54 -42.33 37.24
N ARG A 562 0.03 -41.39 38.00
CA ARG A 562 1.05 -41.69 39.03
C ARG A 562 0.56 -42.67 40.10
N ASN A 563 -0.74 -42.68 40.39
CA ASN A 563 -1.39 -43.58 41.35
C ASN A 563 -1.75 -44.96 40.76
N CYS A 564 -1.51 -45.18 39.47
CA CYS A 564 -1.86 -46.41 38.77
C CYS A 564 -0.66 -47.10 38.12
N GLY A 565 0.28 -46.34 37.56
CA GLY A 565 1.48 -46.89 36.94
C GLY A 565 2.44 -47.44 38.00
N ASP A 566 3.15 -48.51 37.66
CA ASP A 566 4.23 -49.05 38.50
C ASP A 566 5.38 -48.02 38.57
N PRO A 567 5.75 -47.55 39.78
CA PRO A 567 6.81 -46.56 39.95
C PRO A 567 8.14 -46.91 39.25
N SER A 568 8.43 -48.20 39.04
CA SER A 568 9.63 -48.67 38.34
C SER A 568 9.52 -48.57 36.81
N SER A 569 8.31 -48.73 36.25
CA SER A 569 8.05 -48.75 34.81
C SER A 569 7.57 -47.40 34.26
N ILE A 570 7.20 -46.43 35.09
CA ILE A 570 6.75 -45.12 34.61
C ILE A 570 7.90 -44.18 34.21
N ARG A 571 7.62 -43.30 33.23
CA ARG A 571 8.50 -42.22 32.80
C ARG A 571 7.68 -40.95 32.57
N ASP A 572 8.13 -39.83 33.14
CA ASP A 572 7.62 -38.51 32.78
C ASP A 572 8.19 -38.10 31.42
N THR A 573 7.32 -37.78 30.48
CA THR A 573 7.68 -37.42 29.10
C THR A 573 6.89 -36.18 28.68
N SER A 574 7.58 -35.23 28.04
CA SER A 574 6.93 -34.06 27.47
C SER A 574 6.33 -34.41 26.11
N PHE A 575 5.08 -34.03 25.91
CA PHE A 575 4.40 -34.17 24.62
C PHE A 575 4.03 -32.80 24.08
N PHE A 576 4.28 -32.58 22.79
CA PHE A 576 3.74 -31.43 22.07
C PHE A 576 2.28 -31.70 21.71
N VAL A 577 1.35 -30.99 22.36
CA VAL A 577 -0.09 -31.25 22.25
C VAL A 577 -0.81 -30.07 21.64
N LEU A 578 -1.32 -30.26 20.42
CA LEU A 578 -2.22 -29.32 19.77
C LEU A 578 -3.69 -29.62 20.14
N PRO A 579 -4.59 -28.61 20.09
CA PRO A 579 -6.03 -28.85 20.17
C PRO A 579 -6.50 -29.89 19.12
N PRO A 580 -7.49 -30.76 19.42
CA PRO A 580 -7.86 -31.88 18.55
C PRO A 580 -8.14 -31.50 17.09
N VAL A 581 -8.87 -30.40 16.87
CA VAL A 581 -9.17 -29.91 15.51
C VAL A 581 -7.90 -29.46 14.79
N ALA A 582 -7.04 -28.69 15.46
CA ALA A 582 -5.76 -28.25 14.88
C ALA A 582 -4.85 -29.45 14.59
N ALA A 583 -4.76 -30.41 15.52
CA ALA A 583 -3.99 -31.65 15.37
C ALA A 583 -4.42 -32.48 14.14
N HIS A 584 -5.74 -32.57 13.89
CA HIS A 584 -6.28 -33.31 12.73
C HIS A 584 -5.76 -32.78 11.39
N TYR A 585 -5.71 -31.45 11.23
CA TYR A 585 -5.20 -30.82 10.02
C TYR A 585 -3.67 -30.78 10.00
N TYR A 586 -3.04 -30.49 11.14
CA TYR A 586 -1.58 -30.41 11.27
C TYR A 586 -0.89 -31.71 10.85
N LYS A 587 -1.43 -32.86 11.24
CA LYS A 587 -0.88 -34.19 10.90
C LYS A 587 -0.79 -34.46 9.38
N ARG A 588 -1.59 -33.78 8.56
CA ARG A 588 -1.55 -33.94 7.09
C ARG A 588 -0.27 -33.37 6.49
N HIS A 589 0.28 -32.32 7.10
CA HIS A 589 1.52 -31.67 6.68
C HIS A 589 2.72 -32.09 7.53
N HIS A 590 2.47 -32.66 8.72
CA HIS A 590 3.47 -33.13 9.68
C HIS A 590 3.23 -34.61 10.05
N PRO A 591 3.61 -35.58 9.20
CA PRO A 591 3.44 -37.02 9.48
C PRO A 591 4.15 -37.48 10.76
N GLU A 592 5.20 -36.77 11.18
CA GLU A 592 5.95 -36.98 12.42
C GLU A 592 5.15 -36.60 13.67
N TYR A 593 4.10 -35.79 13.54
CA TYR A 593 3.26 -35.39 14.67
C TYR A 593 2.47 -36.59 15.21
N SER A 594 2.76 -36.94 16.45
CA SER A 594 2.10 -38.02 17.17
C SER A 594 1.06 -37.45 18.13
N VAL A 595 -0.19 -37.92 18.01
CA VAL A 595 -1.21 -37.65 19.03
C VAL A 595 -0.83 -38.35 20.33
N LEU A 596 -1.36 -37.86 21.45
CA LEU A 596 -1.15 -38.49 22.75
C LEU A 596 -1.50 -39.98 22.70
N PRO A 597 -0.64 -40.87 23.25
CA PRO A 597 -0.95 -42.29 23.35
C PRO A 597 -2.28 -42.52 24.07
N PRO A 598 -2.99 -43.63 23.80
CA PRO A 598 -4.17 -43.98 24.59
C PRO A 598 -3.77 -44.23 26.05
N ILE A 599 -4.72 -44.00 26.96
CA ILE A 599 -4.53 -44.33 28.37
C ILE A 599 -4.52 -45.85 28.56
N ASP A 600 -3.64 -46.35 29.42
CA ASP A 600 -3.58 -47.77 29.75
C ASP A 600 -4.94 -48.23 30.28
N ARG A 601 -5.44 -49.37 29.79
CA ARG A 601 -6.76 -49.90 30.17
C ARG A 601 -6.88 -50.14 31.68
N MET A 602 -5.80 -50.53 32.35
CA MET A 602 -5.78 -50.70 33.81
C MET A 602 -5.81 -49.35 34.54
N CYS A 603 -5.37 -48.29 33.88
CA CYS A 603 -5.40 -46.91 34.38
C CYS A 603 -6.63 -46.11 33.95
N ALA A 604 -7.41 -46.59 32.98
CA ALA A 604 -8.65 -45.97 32.54
C ALA A 604 -9.65 -45.79 33.71
N LYS A 605 -9.64 -46.68 34.70
CA LYS A 605 -10.48 -46.55 35.91
C LYS A 605 -10.09 -45.35 36.81
N TYR A 606 -8.85 -44.88 36.70
CA TYR A 606 -8.37 -43.66 37.37
C TYR A 606 -8.60 -42.40 36.53
N SER A 607 -9.09 -42.54 35.27
CA SER A 607 -9.57 -41.43 34.43
C SER A 607 -10.79 -40.71 35.01
N LYS A 608 -11.35 -41.22 36.12
CA LYS A 608 -12.49 -40.63 36.83
C LYS A 608 -12.25 -39.20 37.35
N GLN A 609 -11.09 -38.59 37.11
CA GLN A 609 -10.82 -37.18 37.40
C GLN A 609 -10.53 -36.30 36.17
N ASP A 610 -10.47 -36.83 34.94
CA ASP A 610 -10.22 -36.04 33.72
C ASP A 610 -11.31 -36.24 32.64
N GLY A 611 -12.37 -35.43 32.73
CA GLY A 611 -13.14 -34.94 31.57
C GLY A 611 -13.67 -35.97 30.57
N ASN A 612 -14.36 -37.02 31.02
CA ASN A 612 -15.11 -37.92 30.12
C ASN A 612 -16.41 -37.29 29.61
N ILE A 613 -16.96 -36.38 30.40
CA ILE A 613 -18.15 -35.59 30.10
C ILE A 613 -17.71 -34.13 30.02
N GLU A 614 -18.13 -33.41 28.99
CA GLU A 614 -17.91 -31.97 28.85
C GLU A 614 -19.23 -31.29 28.50
N PHE A 615 -19.49 -30.11 29.09
CA PHE A 615 -20.60 -29.28 28.66
C PHE A 615 -20.28 -28.65 27.30
N GLN A 616 -21.00 -29.05 26.25
CA GLN A 616 -21.06 -28.30 24.99
C GLN A 616 -21.80 -26.97 25.18
N TYR A 617 -22.83 -26.96 26.03
CA TYR A 617 -23.51 -25.77 26.51
C TYR A 617 -24.09 -26.03 27.90
N PRO A 618 -23.74 -25.21 28.92
CA PRO A 618 -22.94 -23.98 28.88
C PRO A 618 -21.41 -24.18 28.96
N VAL A 619 -20.63 -23.36 28.23
CA VAL A 619 -19.16 -23.53 28.10
C VAL A 619 -18.36 -22.97 29.30
N ASN A 620 -18.81 -21.89 29.96
CA ASN A 620 -18.19 -21.29 31.16
C ASN A 620 -19.26 -20.99 32.24
N GLU A 621 -18.89 -20.46 33.42
CA GLU A 621 -19.87 -19.82 34.31
C GLU A 621 -20.56 -18.71 33.52
N THR A 622 -21.81 -18.96 33.11
CA THR A 622 -22.49 -18.13 32.12
C THR A 622 -23.86 -17.71 32.62
N THR A 623 -24.15 -16.45 32.34
CA THR A 623 -25.50 -15.91 32.41
C THR A 623 -26.26 -16.36 31.16
N ILE A 624 -27.31 -17.15 31.35
CA ILE A 624 -28.15 -17.70 30.27
C ILE A 624 -29.38 -16.80 30.09
N TYR A 625 -29.55 -16.30 28.88
CA TYR A 625 -30.72 -15.53 28.48
C TYR A 625 -31.70 -16.43 27.73
N ILE A 626 -32.96 -16.47 28.17
CA ILE A 626 -34.00 -17.29 27.52
C ILE A 626 -34.82 -16.40 26.58
N PRO A 627 -34.73 -16.59 25.25
CA PRO A 627 -35.52 -15.81 24.29
C PRO A 627 -37.00 -16.20 24.34
N ARG A 628 -37.87 -15.28 23.91
CA ARG A 628 -39.27 -15.57 23.62
C ARG A 628 -39.43 -15.79 22.12
N ASN A 629 -40.22 -16.77 21.73
CA ASN A 629 -40.52 -17.05 20.33
C ASN A 629 -41.40 -15.94 19.70
N LEU A 630 -41.66 -16.01 18.40
CA LEU A 630 -42.49 -15.05 17.67
C LEU A 630 -43.95 -14.96 18.17
N SER A 631 -44.40 -15.93 18.98
CA SER A 631 -45.72 -15.94 19.63
C SER A 631 -45.70 -15.40 21.07
N GLY A 632 -44.54 -14.92 21.55
CA GLY A 632 -44.35 -14.37 22.89
C GLY A 632 -44.16 -15.40 24.00
N GLU A 633 -44.12 -16.70 23.65
CA GLU A 633 -43.91 -17.79 24.60
C GLU A 633 -42.42 -18.01 24.86
N LYS A 634 -42.10 -18.35 26.09
CA LYS A 634 -40.73 -18.59 26.54
C LYS A 634 -40.20 -19.89 25.97
N GLU A 635 -39.04 -19.85 25.34
CA GLU A 635 -38.39 -21.07 24.84
C GLU A 635 -37.76 -21.88 25.98
N LYS A 636 -37.65 -23.20 25.81
CA LYS A 636 -36.97 -24.07 26.79
C LYS A 636 -35.46 -23.89 26.67
N CYS A 637 -34.77 -23.87 27.81
CA CYS A 637 -33.32 -23.87 27.82
C CYS A 637 -32.83 -25.27 27.45
N VAL A 638 -32.02 -25.39 26.39
CA VAL A 638 -31.47 -26.67 25.94
C VAL A 638 -30.01 -26.78 26.35
N PHE A 639 -29.74 -27.63 27.32
CA PHE A 639 -28.38 -27.97 27.71
C PHE A 639 -27.81 -29.07 26.83
N LYS A 640 -26.50 -29.01 26.60
CA LYS A 640 -25.81 -29.93 25.70
C LYS A 640 -24.51 -30.41 26.32
N ALA A 641 -24.27 -31.70 26.21
CA ALA A 641 -23.07 -32.34 26.70
C ALA A 641 -22.46 -33.22 25.61
N ASN A 642 -21.15 -33.44 25.69
CA ASN A 642 -20.46 -34.45 24.91
C ASN A 642 -19.86 -35.48 25.87
N HIS A 643 -19.93 -36.74 25.46
CA HIS A 643 -19.28 -37.85 26.13
C HIS A 643 -18.21 -38.45 25.20
N LYS A 644 -17.08 -38.90 25.75
CA LYS A 644 -16.02 -39.57 24.94
C LYS A 644 -16.47 -40.90 24.32
N ASP A 645 -17.46 -41.55 24.94
CA ASP A 645 -18.12 -42.76 24.44
C ASP A 645 -19.52 -42.39 23.94
N GLU A 646 -19.78 -42.63 22.65
CA GLU A 646 -21.03 -42.31 21.95
C GLU A 646 -22.24 -43.10 22.47
N ASN A 647 -22.02 -44.24 23.13
CA ASN A 647 -23.10 -45.09 23.65
C ASN A 647 -23.42 -44.86 25.13
N ALA A 648 -22.66 -44.01 25.81
CA ALA A 648 -22.81 -43.79 27.24
C ALA A 648 -24.11 -43.08 27.59
N GLN A 649 -24.58 -43.29 28.82
CA GLN A 649 -25.74 -42.58 29.36
C GLN A 649 -25.30 -41.39 30.23
N ILE A 650 -25.96 -40.25 30.06
CA ILE A 650 -25.81 -39.07 30.92
C ILE A 650 -27.11 -38.82 31.69
N PHE A 651 -27.00 -38.79 33.00
CA PHE A 651 -28.02 -38.41 33.97
C PHE A 651 -27.90 -36.91 34.26
N TRP A 652 -29.00 -36.18 34.09
CA TRP A 652 -29.07 -34.72 34.24
C TRP A 652 -29.70 -34.38 35.58
N HIS A 653 -29.07 -33.49 36.33
CA HIS A 653 -29.54 -33.00 37.61
C HIS A 653 -29.50 -31.47 37.67
N LEU A 654 -30.47 -30.86 38.32
CA LEU A 654 -30.53 -29.43 38.56
C LEU A 654 -30.78 -29.17 40.04
N ASN A 655 -29.88 -28.45 40.72
CA ASN A 655 -29.92 -28.22 42.16
C ASN A 655 -30.04 -29.52 43.00
N ASN A 656 -29.40 -30.60 42.52
CA ASN A 656 -29.47 -31.98 43.03
C ASN A 656 -30.78 -32.74 42.74
N ASP A 657 -31.77 -32.12 42.10
CA ASP A 657 -32.97 -32.82 41.63
C ASP A 657 -32.70 -33.51 40.31
N TYR A 658 -33.06 -34.78 40.21
CA TYR A 658 -32.91 -35.57 38.98
C TYR A 658 -33.95 -35.16 37.93
N LEU A 659 -33.48 -34.81 36.72
CA LEU A 659 -34.31 -34.38 35.61
C LEU A 659 -34.61 -35.51 34.61
N GLY A 660 -33.63 -36.37 34.32
CA GLY A 660 -33.76 -37.44 33.33
C GLY A 660 -32.42 -37.93 32.77
N THR A 661 -32.47 -38.85 31.81
CA THR A 661 -31.28 -39.46 31.17
C THR A 661 -31.31 -39.26 29.65
N THR A 662 -30.13 -39.09 29.04
CA THR A 662 -29.94 -39.10 27.58
C THR A 662 -28.92 -40.15 27.16
N LYS A 663 -29.06 -40.66 25.93
CA LYS A 663 -28.17 -41.63 25.29
C LYS A 663 -27.98 -41.22 23.82
N GLU A 664 -26.78 -41.42 23.26
CA GLU A 664 -26.37 -41.05 21.89
C GLU A 664 -26.37 -39.53 21.62
N ILE A 665 -27.51 -38.85 21.79
CA ILE A 665 -27.65 -37.40 21.63
C ILE A 665 -27.93 -36.78 23.00
N HIS A 666 -26.91 -36.15 23.58
CA HIS A 666 -26.99 -35.57 24.93
C HIS A 666 -27.48 -34.11 24.93
N HIS A 667 -28.71 -33.91 24.47
CA HIS A 667 -29.43 -32.65 24.56
C HIS A 667 -30.60 -32.77 25.54
N PHE A 668 -30.69 -31.84 26.51
CA PHE A 668 -31.75 -31.88 27.51
C PHE A 668 -32.44 -30.51 27.63
N ALA A 669 -33.74 -30.47 27.33
CA ALA A 669 -34.54 -29.25 27.34
C ALA A 669 -35.28 -29.09 28.68
N VAL A 670 -35.03 -27.99 29.38
CA VAL A 670 -35.64 -27.68 30.69
C VAL A 670 -36.35 -26.33 30.61
N ASP A 671 -37.50 -26.22 31.27
CA ASP A 671 -38.15 -24.93 31.51
C ASP A 671 -37.59 -24.34 32.81
N LEU A 672 -36.98 -23.16 32.73
CA LEU A 672 -36.23 -22.54 33.83
C LEU A 672 -36.67 -21.12 34.06
N ASN A 673 -36.93 -20.75 35.31
CA ASN A 673 -37.21 -19.36 35.72
C ASN A 673 -35.92 -18.56 35.94
N SER A 674 -36.02 -17.25 36.10
CA SER A 674 -34.87 -16.41 36.46
C SER A 674 -34.36 -16.82 37.84
N GLY A 675 -33.06 -17.07 37.98
CA GLY A 675 -32.45 -17.55 39.21
C GLY A 675 -31.08 -18.17 39.02
N ASP A 676 -30.43 -18.51 40.12
CA ASP A 676 -29.15 -19.22 40.11
C ASP A 676 -29.40 -20.73 40.26
N TYR A 677 -28.77 -21.53 39.40
CA TYR A 677 -28.90 -22.99 39.41
C TYR A 677 -27.53 -23.65 39.35
N THR A 678 -27.44 -24.87 39.88
CA THR A 678 -26.31 -25.78 39.69
C THR A 678 -26.74 -26.93 38.80
N LEU A 679 -26.22 -26.97 37.59
CA LEU A 679 -26.45 -28.05 36.63
C LEU A 679 -25.37 -29.11 36.83
N THR A 680 -25.76 -30.34 37.09
CA THR A 680 -24.84 -31.47 37.29
C THR A 680 -25.15 -32.57 36.29
N LEU A 681 -24.13 -33.00 35.56
CA LEU A 681 -24.14 -34.21 34.75
C LEU A 681 -23.53 -35.34 35.56
N GLN A 682 -24.07 -36.53 35.42
CA GLN A 682 -23.48 -37.76 35.93
C GLN A 682 -23.52 -38.81 34.83
N ASP A 683 -22.44 -39.55 34.58
CA ASP A 683 -22.48 -40.71 33.68
C ASP A 683 -22.83 -42.00 34.42
N GLU A 684 -23.11 -43.06 33.66
CA GLU A 684 -23.35 -44.42 34.17
C GLU A 684 -22.15 -45.03 34.93
N PHE A 685 -20.96 -44.43 34.80
CA PHE A 685 -19.75 -44.84 35.51
C PHE A 685 -19.57 -44.08 36.83
N GLY A 686 -20.45 -43.13 37.15
CA GLY A 686 -20.43 -42.35 38.38
C GLY A 686 -19.51 -41.13 38.37
N THR A 687 -19.03 -40.69 37.20
CA THR A 687 -18.32 -39.43 37.04
C THR A 687 -19.33 -38.29 36.97
N SER A 688 -19.13 -37.24 37.78
CA SER A 688 -19.99 -36.07 37.79
C SER A 688 -19.26 -34.79 37.39
N LEU A 689 -19.97 -33.92 36.68
CA LEU A 689 -19.51 -32.60 36.28
C LEU A 689 -20.59 -31.58 36.63
N SER A 690 -20.26 -30.61 37.47
CA SER A 690 -21.20 -29.58 37.92
C SER A 690 -20.80 -28.19 37.42
N LYS A 691 -21.79 -27.37 37.07
CA LYS A 691 -21.59 -25.97 36.65
C LYS A 691 -22.67 -25.07 37.22
N LYS A 692 -22.26 -23.90 37.70
CA LYS A 692 -23.20 -22.86 38.11
C LYS A 692 -23.66 -22.07 36.89
N ILE A 693 -24.97 -21.86 36.80
CA ILE A 693 -25.61 -21.07 35.75
C ILE A 693 -26.51 -20.02 36.40
N LYS A 694 -26.55 -18.84 35.80
CA LYS A 694 -27.48 -17.78 36.20
C LYS A 694 -28.44 -17.54 35.06
N VAL A 695 -29.73 -17.78 35.27
CA VAL A 695 -30.76 -17.57 34.26
C VAL A 695 -31.35 -16.17 34.44
N ILE A 696 -31.36 -15.38 33.38
CA ILE A 696 -32.01 -14.07 33.33
C ILE A 696 -33.04 -14.10 32.21
N SER A 697 -34.31 -13.95 32.56
CA SER A 697 -35.41 -13.74 31.61
C SER A 697 -35.68 -12.24 31.43
N PRO A 698 -36.05 -11.78 30.22
CA PRO A 698 -36.74 -10.50 29.99
C PRO A 698 -38.10 -10.45 30.68
#